data_AF-A0A538GYJ8-F1
#
_entry.id   AF-A0A538GYJ8-F1
#
_cell.length_a   1.000
_cell.length_b   1.000
_cell.length_c   1.000
_cell.angle_alpha   90.00
_cell.angle_beta   90.00
_cell.angle_gamma   90.00
#
_symmetry.space_group_name_H-M   'P 1'
#
loop_
_entity.id
_entity.type
_entity.pdbx_description
1 polymer ?
#
loop_
_entity_poly.entity_id
_entity_poly.type
_entity_poly.pdbx_seq_one_letter_code
_entity_poly.pdbx_strand_id
1 'polypeptide(L)'
;MPPAGALEFRILGPLEVLEHGRPLPFVPGKEQALLAVLLLHRNERIAIARLTDLLWDESPPESAPKMIQIYVSRLRRTLVGEAGRQQRLVTEGAGYRLRVEPGELDLDRFEQLRAEARDELAAGDPSLAVAKLREALSLWRGPPLGNVAEARFLEQEGARLDELRLSAVEERIEEELALGEGPELVEELETILRQHPLRERPAAQLMIALYRSGRQAEALSIYKQTRNRLVDELGIEPGRALKELEQAILRQDAALEAAAIKRKPGSREASVAEPSTPGRSRRTALVAVTTALALASAVFIVIALTGNEQRQVRLVADAVGVVRDARLVGQARIGVAPAAIASGAEGIWIASSGENSVLRLDPKTFTVRQTIPVGNGPTGVAIGAGAVWVANGLDGTVSRIDPRANKVVQTKQVGNGPTAIAYGLGSVWVANRSDQTVSQIDPRTGGVLETLPAGTDVAAIAAGEGAVWVVDQARGRVARLEPGLSAPVLTINVGNGPSALALGAGSVWVANTLDSTVSRIDPRSNRVVATIPVGAGPSGLAAASDGVWVANEFDDTLTRIRPQTNRVDRTIRLGQRPVAAATATGAVFVAVGASPTSHRGGTLTIVGSDIDSIDPAVAYTTAGWATTIMTNDGLTTFRRVGGVEGTQVVPDLATDLPTPTDGGRTYTFRLRRGIHYSNGALVRPEDFRRALARNIIVNSRRGAQPTFGYFGGVIGATGCAARPARCDLSRGIIPDDRAWTVTFHLRAPDPDFLYKLALPAVDAVPATTPAKHIGTHPLPATGPYMIRTYEPGRRLRLVRNPHFRIWSQDAQPEGYPDAIVWKLGHAPAAQVHAVESGSGDMAFDSGGISPTLLGDLETRYASQVRQNPLPRTTYMFLNTRLPPFNDVRVRRAVSYAVDRGSVVRALGGPDTAQPTCQFLPPGFPGYRPYCPFTVQPGASGAWSGPDLATARRLIAESGTRGASVTVWIPSNPKQGGRAREGAVAAPLLKQLGFRAQARHLGGEYYAKAGDSRLKVQAGVQSWGADFPAPWNFFFLLSCRSFVPGTGNNPNFAEFCDPEIDRQITRARALQASDPALASSLWSKIDHELVDQAPVVPLVNPKQVDFLSQRAGNYQYNPQWGVLLDQLWVR
;
A
#
# COMPACT_ATOMS: atom_id res chain seq x y z
N MET A 1 -54.75 -18.01 25.35
CA MET A 1 -54.55 -16.99 26.40
C MET A 1 -53.78 -17.64 27.53
N PRO A 2 -52.58 -17.17 27.88
CA PRO A 2 -51.90 -17.67 29.07
C PRO A 2 -52.68 -17.25 30.33
N PRO A 3 -52.63 -18.05 31.41
CA PRO A 3 -53.22 -17.68 32.69
C PRO A 3 -52.58 -16.38 33.20
N ALA A 4 -53.37 -15.56 33.89
CA ALA A 4 -52.95 -14.27 34.42
C ALA A 4 -51.76 -14.43 35.38
N GLY A 5 -50.55 -14.27 34.86
CA GLY A 5 -49.31 -14.07 35.60
C GLY A 5 -48.81 -12.65 35.33
N ALA A 6 -48.48 -11.93 36.40
CA ALA A 6 -48.14 -10.52 36.36
C ALA A 6 -46.96 -10.16 35.44
N LEU A 7 -46.01 -11.08 35.18
CA LEU A 7 -44.74 -10.80 34.48
C LEU A 7 -44.50 -11.72 33.27
N GLU A 8 -44.00 -11.17 32.17
CA GLU A 8 -43.61 -11.87 30.94
C GLU A 8 -42.17 -11.49 30.53
N PHE A 9 -41.27 -12.48 30.46
CA PHE A 9 -39.88 -12.35 30.03
C PHE A 9 -39.74 -12.72 28.56
N ARG A 10 -39.09 -11.83 27.82
CA ARG A 10 -39.06 -11.85 26.36
C ARG A 10 -37.62 -11.80 25.87
N ILE A 11 -37.05 -12.94 25.48
CA ILE A 11 -35.64 -13.07 25.02
C ILE A 11 -35.49 -13.50 23.56
N LEU A 12 -36.57 -13.93 22.90
CA LEU A 12 -36.60 -14.26 21.47
C LEU A 12 -36.66 -13.00 20.57
N GLY A 13 -35.81 -12.03 20.89
CA GLY A 13 -35.73 -10.70 20.29
C GLY A 13 -34.93 -9.79 21.25
N PRO A 14 -35.00 -8.46 21.12
CA PRO A 14 -34.55 -7.56 22.18
C PRO A 14 -35.13 -8.00 23.54
N LEU A 15 -34.28 -8.05 24.57
CA LEU A 15 -34.67 -8.40 25.93
C LEU A 15 -35.70 -7.38 26.43
N GLU A 16 -36.90 -7.89 26.72
CA GLU A 16 -38.01 -7.14 27.30
C GLU A 16 -38.56 -7.90 28.51
N VAL A 17 -39.06 -7.17 29.51
CA VAL A 17 -39.90 -7.75 30.56
C VAL A 17 -41.17 -6.93 30.61
N LEU A 18 -42.32 -7.57 30.49
CA LEU A 18 -43.61 -6.94 30.59
C LEU A 18 -44.25 -7.25 31.93
N GLU A 19 -44.93 -6.26 32.51
CA GLU A 19 -45.84 -6.43 33.63
C GLU A 19 -47.26 -6.06 33.18
N HIS A 20 -48.22 -6.99 33.25
CA HIS A 20 -49.58 -6.82 32.70
C HIS A 20 -49.60 -6.29 31.25
N GLY A 21 -48.65 -6.75 30.43
CA GLY A 21 -48.49 -6.32 29.03
C GLY A 21 -47.82 -4.95 28.84
N ARG A 22 -47.35 -4.29 29.89
CA ARG A 22 -46.60 -3.02 29.82
C ARG A 22 -45.10 -3.24 30.07
N PRO A 23 -44.19 -2.67 29.26
CA PRO A 23 -42.76 -2.87 29.43
C PRO A 23 -42.23 -2.22 30.71
N LEU A 24 -41.47 -2.98 31.49
CA LEU A 24 -40.74 -2.50 32.65
C LEU A 24 -39.42 -1.82 32.22
N PRO A 25 -39.06 -0.67 32.83
CA PRO A 25 -37.82 0.03 32.48
C PRO A 25 -36.60 -0.64 33.13
N PHE A 26 -35.63 -1.05 32.31
CA PHE A 26 -34.30 -1.50 32.76
C PHE A 26 -33.22 -0.58 32.21
N VAL A 27 -32.16 -0.38 32.99
CA VAL A 27 -30.99 0.39 32.56
C VAL A 27 -30.19 -0.42 31.54
N PRO A 28 -29.94 0.11 30.33
CA PRO A 28 -29.07 -0.53 29.35
C PRO A 28 -27.67 -0.79 29.92
N GLY A 29 -27.07 -1.94 29.58
CA GLY A 29 -25.71 -2.28 30.01
C GLY A 29 -25.62 -3.61 30.77
N LYS A 30 -24.65 -3.71 31.70
CA LYS A 30 -24.37 -4.95 32.44
C LYS A 30 -25.51 -5.41 33.38
N GLU A 31 -26.45 -4.53 33.72
CA GLU A 31 -27.66 -4.88 34.48
C GLU A 31 -28.63 -5.73 33.64
N GLN A 32 -28.91 -5.33 32.40
CA GLN A 32 -29.67 -6.13 31.45
C GLN A 32 -28.94 -7.42 31.07
N ALA A 33 -27.61 -7.38 30.93
CA ALA A 33 -26.81 -8.58 30.68
C ALA A 33 -26.92 -9.60 31.83
N LEU A 34 -26.89 -9.12 33.08
CA LEU A 34 -27.10 -9.98 34.25
C LEU A 34 -28.48 -10.65 34.21
N LEU A 35 -29.53 -9.89 33.85
CA LEU A 35 -30.88 -10.45 33.71
C LEU A 35 -30.95 -11.50 32.60
N ALA A 36 -30.34 -11.24 31.44
CA ALA A 36 -30.27 -12.20 30.33
C ALA A 36 -29.58 -13.52 30.76
N VAL A 37 -28.44 -13.43 31.45
CA VAL A 37 -27.73 -14.60 31.99
C VAL A 37 -28.63 -15.38 32.96
N LEU A 38 -29.33 -14.69 33.86
CA LEU A 38 -30.23 -15.33 34.82
C LEU A 38 -31.47 -15.96 34.17
N LEU A 39 -31.96 -15.43 33.05
CA LEU A 39 -33.07 -16.01 32.28
C LEU A 39 -32.65 -17.23 31.45
N LEU A 40 -31.45 -17.19 30.85
CA LEU A 40 -30.88 -18.35 30.17
C LEU A 40 -30.63 -19.52 31.13
N HIS A 41 -30.32 -19.20 32.39
CA HIS A 41 -30.21 -20.13 33.52
C HIS A 41 -31.40 -20.03 34.50
N ARG A 42 -32.61 -19.82 33.97
CA ARG A 42 -33.84 -19.70 34.78
C ARG A 42 -33.98 -20.85 35.76
N ASN A 43 -34.47 -20.55 36.96
CA ASN A 43 -34.69 -21.52 38.04
C ASN A 43 -33.42 -22.24 38.55
N GLU A 44 -32.22 -21.93 38.03
CA GLU A 44 -30.94 -22.44 38.51
C GLU A 44 -30.22 -21.42 39.43
N ARG A 45 -29.36 -21.93 40.31
CA ARG A 45 -28.52 -21.10 41.18
C ARG A 45 -27.17 -20.85 40.52
N ILE A 46 -26.84 -19.58 40.28
CA ILE A 46 -25.54 -19.17 39.72
C ILE A 46 -24.71 -18.46 40.79
N ALA A 47 -23.48 -18.93 41.03
CA ALA A 47 -22.56 -18.32 41.97
C ALA A 47 -22.06 -16.93 41.49
N ILE A 48 -21.74 -16.02 42.43
CA ILE A 48 -21.25 -14.67 42.10
C ILE A 48 -20.00 -14.72 41.22
N ALA A 49 -19.05 -15.60 41.51
CA ALA A 49 -17.84 -15.76 40.69
C ALA A 49 -18.19 -16.13 39.24
N ARG A 50 -19.13 -17.06 39.03
CA ARG A 50 -19.57 -17.44 37.69
C ARG A 50 -20.31 -16.31 36.98
N LEU A 51 -21.14 -15.54 37.68
CA LEU A 51 -21.76 -14.34 37.12
C LEU A 51 -20.73 -13.28 36.75
N THR A 52 -19.62 -13.18 37.50
CA THR A 52 -18.50 -12.30 37.15
C THR A 52 -17.86 -12.75 35.84
N ASP A 53 -17.54 -14.03 35.70
CA ASP A 53 -16.95 -14.57 34.47
C ASP A 53 -17.85 -14.36 33.25
N LEU A 54 -19.15 -14.64 33.39
CA LEU A 54 -20.12 -14.54 32.29
C LEU A 54 -20.40 -13.09 31.85
N LEU A 55 -20.20 -12.11 32.74
CA LEU A 55 -20.47 -10.70 32.46
C LEU A 55 -19.24 -9.91 32.02
N TRP A 56 -18.03 -10.30 32.42
CA TRP A 56 -16.80 -9.54 32.16
C TRP A 56 -15.69 -10.33 31.44
N ASP A 57 -15.94 -11.59 31.05
CA ASP A 57 -14.98 -12.43 30.34
C ASP A 57 -13.60 -12.47 31.04
N GLU A 58 -12.49 -12.23 30.32
CA GLU A 58 -11.11 -12.29 30.86
C GLU A 58 -10.67 -11.02 31.61
N SER A 59 -11.52 -9.99 31.75
CA SER A 59 -11.15 -8.71 32.36
C SER A 59 -12.17 -8.17 33.37
N PRO A 60 -12.50 -8.93 34.43
CA PRO A 60 -13.37 -8.44 35.49
C PRO A 60 -12.68 -7.36 36.32
N PRO A 61 -13.34 -6.21 36.60
CA PRO A 61 -12.87 -5.24 37.58
C PRO A 61 -12.80 -5.90 38.97
N GLU A 62 -11.86 -5.49 39.82
CA GLU A 62 -11.79 -5.97 41.22
C GLU A 62 -13.10 -5.74 41.99
N SER A 63 -13.88 -4.73 41.59
CA SER A 63 -15.18 -4.40 42.15
C SER A 63 -16.36 -5.23 41.59
N ALA A 64 -16.13 -6.18 40.67
CA ALA A 64 -17.19 -6.93 39.98
C ALA A 64 -18.18 -7.66 40.92
N PRO A 65 -17.75 -8.35 42.00
CA PRO A 65 -18.69 -8.95 42.96
C PRO A 65 -19.63 -7.92 43.60
N LYS A 66 -19.09 -6.73 43.91
CA LYS A 66 -19.87 -5.62 44.49
C LYS A 66 -20.82 -5.01 43.46
N MET A 67 -20.42 -4.91 42.20
CA MET A 67 -21.29 -4.45 41.11
C MET A 67 -22.46 -5.40 40.85
N ILE A 68 -22.23 -6.71 40.88
CA ILE A 68 -23.32 -7.71 40.78
C ILE A 68 -24.35 -7.50 41.88
N GLN A 69 -23.92 -7.31 43.13
CA GLN A 69 -24.85 -7.05 44.25
C GLN A 69 -25.70 -5.78 44.02
N ILE A 70 -25.10 -4.73 43.45
CA ILE A 70 -25.82 -3.49 43.09
C ILE A 70 -26.85 -3.75 42.00
N TYR A 71 -26.49 -4.47 40.93
CA TYR A 71 -27.40 -4.82 39.85
C TYR A 71 -28.54 -5.71 40.35
N VAL A 72 -28.25 -6.72 41.16
CA VAL A 72 -29.28 -7.57 41.79
C VAL A 72 -30.22 -6.75 42.67
N SER A 73 -29.72 -5.79 43.45
CA SER A 73 -30.56 -4.90 44.28
C SER A 73 -31.53 -4.05 43.43
N ARG A 74 -31.12 -3.64 42.23
CA ARG A 74 -31.98 -2.91 41.28
C ARG A 74 -32.98 -3.84 40.61
N LEU A 75 -32.52 -4.96 40.05
CA LEU A 75 -33.40 -5.97 39.45
C LEU A 75 -34.48 -6.45 40.43
N ARG A 76 -34.16 -6.61 41.72
CA ARG A 76 -35.14 -6.95 42.77
C ARG A 76 -36.21 -5.90 43.00
N ARG A 77 -35.87 -4.62 42.83
CA ARG A 77 -36.83 -3.51 42.95
C ARG A 77 -37.74 -3.43 41.73
N THR A 78 -37.24 -3.83 40.56
CA THR A 78 -38.01 -3.82 39.31
C THR A 78 -38.88 -5.08 39.17
N LEU A 79 -38.39 -6.25 39.60
CA LEU A 79 -39.08 -7.54 39.48
C LEU A 79 -39.86 -7.88 40.77
N VAL A 80 -40.90 -7.09 41.07
CA VAL A 80 -41.79 -7.31 42.22
C VAL A 80 -42.96 -8.19 41.78
N GLY A 81 -43.20 -9.32 42.46
CA GLY A 81 -44.37 -10.15 42.16
C GLY A 81 -45.68 -9.55 42.69
N GLU A 82 -46.80 -9.87 42.05
CA GLU A 82 -48.16 -9.37 42.33
C GLU A 82 -48.62 -9.53 43.79
N ALA A 83 -48.08 -10.52 44.50
CA ALA A 83 -48.15 -10.56 45.96
C ALA A 83 -46.79 -10.09 46.48
N GLY A 84 -46.69 -8.86 46.99
CA GLY A 84 -45.49 -8.22 47.54
C GLY A 84 -44.82 -8.93 48.74
N ARG A 85 -44.75 -10.26 48.74
CA ARG A 85 -44.15 -11.17 49.70
C ARG A 85 -43.27 -12.26 49.07
N GLN A 86 -43.23 -12.44 47.74
CA GLN A 86 -42.29 -13.38 47.11
C GLN A 86 -41.35 -12.69 46.11
N GLN A 87 -40.08 -12.61 46.49
CA GLN A 87 -39.01 -12.02 45.68
C GLN A 87 -38.63 -12.97 44.53
N ARG A 88 -38.76 -12.55 43.26
CA ARG A 88 -38.43 -13.37 42.07
C ARG A 88 -36.94 -13.71 41.99
N LEU A 89 -36.07 -12.76 42.31
CA LEU A 89 -34.61 -12.94 42.33
C LEU A 89 -34.09 -13.21 43.74
N VAL A 90 -33.89 -14.48 44.09
CA VAL A 90 -33.55 -14.95 45.44
C VAL A 90 -32.04 -15.11 45.60
N THR A 91 -31.53 -14.77 46.78
CA THR A 91 -30.14 -15.12 47.16
C THR A 91 -30.17 -16.52 47.74
N GLU A 92 -29.37 -17.41 47.18
CA GLU A 92 -29.30 -18.80 47.59
C GLU A 92 -27.82 -19.20 47.75
N GLY A 93 -27.39 -19.34 49.01
CA GLY A 93 -25.97 -19.45 49.35
C GLY A 93 -25.16 -18.25 48.87
N ALA A 94 -24.01 -18.50 48.23
CA ALA A 94 -23.12 -17.48 47.65
C ALA A 94 -23.47 -17.09 46.19
N GLY A 95 -24.76 -17.16 45.82
CA GLY A 95 -25.23 -16.95 44.45
C GLY A 95 -26.65 -16.42 44.36
N TYR A 96 -27.15 -16.32 43.14
CA TYR A 96 -28.49 -15.82 42.83
C TYR A 96 -29.25 -16.80 41.94
N ARG A 97 -30.56 -16.88 42.16
CA ARG A 97 -31.51 -17.66 41.35
C ARG A 97 -32.68 -16.77 40.97
N LEU A 98 -33.01 -16.73 39.68
CA LEU A 98 -34.22 -16.09 39.18
C LEU A 98 -35.33 -17.14 39.04
N ARG A 99 -36.44 -16.93 39.75
CA ARG A 99 -37.64 -17.77 39.64
C ARG A 99 -38.51 -17.30 38.48
N VAL A 100 -38.76 -18.20 37.54
CA VAL A 100 -39.62 -17.99 36.36
C VAL A 100 -40.70 -19.07 36.39
N GLU A 101 -41.96 -18.67 36.42
CA GLU A 101 -43.11 -19.59 36.41
C GLU A 101 -43.37 -20.15 35.01
N PRO A 102 -44.04 -21.31 34.89
CA PRO A 102 -44.41 -21.87 33.59
C PRO A 102 -45.19 -20.87 32.72
N GLY A 103 -44.71 -20.66 31.50
CA GLY A 103 -45.33 -19.73 30.53
C GLY A 103 -44.92 -18.26 30.69
N GLU A 104 -44.09 -17.89 31.67
CA GLU A 104 -43.59 -16.52 31.81
C GLU A 104 -42.41 -16.22 30.88
N LEU A 105 -41.72 -17.22 30.31
CA LEU A 105 -40.60 -17.00 29.38
C LEU A 105 -40.98 -17.43 27.95
N ASP A 106 -40.78 -16.54 26.99
CA ASP A 106 -41.09 -16.79 25.57
C ASP A 106 -40.27 -17.95 24.97
N LEU A 107 -39.04 -18.17 25.41
CA LEU A 107 -38.23 -19.35 25.04
C LEU A 107 -38.89 -20.67 25.48
N ASP A 108 -39.41 -20.77 26.71
CA ASP A 108 -40.09 -21.97 27.19
C ASP A 108 -41.36 -22.25 26.38
N ARG A 109 -42.11 -21.18 26.06
CA ARG A 109 -43.31 -21.29 25.24
C ARG A 109 -42.99 -21.74 23.82
N PHE A 110 -41.89 -21.25 23.24
CA PHE A 110 -41.41 -21.66 21.92
C PHE A 110 -41.03 -23.15 21.88
N GLU A 111 -40.26 -23.62 22.88
CA GLU A 111 -39.86 -25.02 22.98
C GLU A 111 -41.08 -25.94 23.18
N GLN A 112 -42.06 -25.51 23.99
CA GLN A 112 -43.34 -26.23 24.16
C GLN A 112 -44.11 -26.35 22.83
N LEU A 113 -44.28 -25.25 22.09
CA LEU A 113 -45.02 -25.27 20.82
C LEU A 113 -44.34 -26.14 19.75
N ARG A 114 -43.01 -26.20 19.75
CA ARG A 114 -42.26 -27.14 18.90
C ARG A 114 -42.45 -28.60 19.30
N ALA A 115 -42.53 -28.88 20.60
CA ALA A 115 -42.84 -30.23 21.07
C ALA A 115 -44.27 -30.64 20.68
N GLU A 116 -45.25 -29.76 20.90
CA GLU A 116 -46.64 -29.97 20.45
C GLU A 116 -46.69 -30.22 18.92
N ALA A 117 -45.97 -29.45 18.11
CA ALA A 117 -45.91 -29.68 16.66
C ALA A 117 -45.40 -31.10 16.30
N ARG A 118 -44.40 -31.62 17.02
CA ARG A 118 -43.88 -32.98 16.81
C ARG A 118 -44.90 -34.05 17.21
N ASP A 119 -45.66 -33.81 18.28
CA ASP A 119 -46.73 -34.72 18.70
C ASP A 119 -47.85 -34.78 17.65
N GLU A 120 -48.22 -33.65 17.03
CA GLU A 120 -49.20 -33.61 15.94
C GLU A 120 -48.70 -34.32 14.67
N LEU A 121 -47.41 -34.19 14.34
CA LEU A 121 -46.79 -34.98 13.26
C LEU A 121 -46.84 -36.47 13.55
N ALA A 122 -46.55 -36.88 14.79
CA ALA A 122 -46.64 -38.29 15.20
C ALA A 122 -48.09 -38.81 15.15
N ALA A 123 -49.08 -37.94 15.37
CA ALA A 123 -50.51 -38.25 15.21
C ALA A 123 -50.98 -38.25 13.74
N GLY A 124 -50.14 -37.82 12.79
CA GLY A 124 -50.43 -37.79 11.36
C GLY A 124 -51.21 -36.57 10.89
N ASP A 125 -51.16 -35.46 11.64
CA ASP A 125 -51.78 -34.17 11.27
C ASP A 125 -50.71 -33.08 10.97
N PRO A 126 -50.10 -33.10 9.77
CA PRO A 126 -49.10 -32.10 9.38
C PRO A 126 -49.67 -30.67 9.30
N SER A 127 -50.97 -30.51 9.07
CA SER A 127 -51.58 -29.17 9.03
C SER A 127 -51.62 -28.53 10.42
N LEU A 128 -51.96 -29.30 11.45
CA LEU A 128 -51.93 -28.82 12.83
C LEU A 128 -50.49 -28.58 13.32
N ALA A 129 -49.54 -29.43 12.91
CA ALA A 129 -48.12 -29.23 13.19
C ALA A 129 -47.56 -27.92 12.59
N VAL A 130 -47.90 -27.61 11.33
CA VAL A 130 -47.51 -26.34 10.69
C VAL A 130 -48.13 -25.15 11.43
N ALA A 131 -49.39 -25.24 11.86
CA ALA A 131 -50.03 -24.17 12.65
C ALA A 131 -49.28 -23.90 13.97
N LYS A 132 -48.86 -24.96 14.67
CA LYS A 132 -48.06 -24.87 15.90
C LYS A 132 -46.67 -24.29 15.67
N LEU A 133 -45.99 -24.67 14.59
CA LEU A 133 -44.69 -24.10 14.22
C LEU A 133 -44.79 -22.63 13.83
N ARG A 134 -45.87 -22.22 13.13
CA ARG A 134 -46.15 -20.80 12.84
C ARG A 134 -46.41 -20.01 14.12
N GLU A 135 -47.18 -20.56 15.07
CA GLU A 135 -47.39 -19.95 16.39
C GLU A 135 -46.03 -19.79 17.13
N ALA A 136 -45.19 -20.82 17.14
CA ALA A 136 -43.87 -20.79 17.76
C ALA A 136 -42.98 -19.69 17.14
N LEU A 137 -42.88 -19.66 15.81
CA LEU A 137 -42.06 -18.69 15.08
C LEU A 137 -42.56 -17.24 15.26
N SER A 138 -43.85 -17.04 15.53
CA SER A 138 -44.42 -15.71 15.80
C SER A 138 -43.93 -15.07 17.11
N LEU A 139 -43.36 -15.87 18.03
CA LEU A 139 -42.77 -15.37 19.26
C LEU A 139 -41.47 -14.58 19.02
N TRP A 140 -40.83 -14.77 17.87
CA TRP A 140 -39.56 -14.12 17.53
C TRP A 140 -39.78 -12.68 17.05
N ARG A 141 -39.10 -11.73 17.68
CA ARG A 141 -39.27 -10.27 17.45
C ARG A 141 -38.03 -9.61 16.82
N GLY A 142 -37.15 -10.41 16.21
CA GLY A 142 -35.86 -9.99 15.65
C GLY A 142 -34.70 -10.81 16.21
N PRO A 143 -33.45 -10.31 16.11
CA PRO A 143 -32.28 -10.99 16.68
C PRO A 143 -32.44 -11.21 18.19
N PRO A 144 -32.25 -12.45 18.70
CA PRO A 144 -32.35 -12.74 20.13
C PRO A 144 -31.32 -11.93 20.92
N LEU A 145 -31.76 -11.38 22.05
CA LEU A 145 -30.98 -10.52 22.95
C LEU A 145 -30.40 -9.25 22.30
N GLY A 146 -31.01 -8.76 21.21
CA GLY A 146 -30.45 -7.70 20.35
C GLY A 146 -30.20 -6.31 20.98
N ASN A 147 -30.60 -6.08 22.23
CA ASN A 147 -30.37 -4.83 22.99
C ASN A 147 -29.48 -5.02 24.24
N VAL A 148 -28.94 -6.21 24.47
CA VAL A 148 -28.14 -6.52 25.67
C VAL A 148 -26.65 -6.26 25.40
N ALA A 149 -25.92 -5.77 26.42
CA ALA A 149 -24.50 -5.41 26.30
C ALA A 149 -23.60 -6.58 25.88
N GLU A 150 -22.60 -6.29 25.04
CA GLU A 150 -21.62 -7.23 24.49
C GLU A 150 -20.86 -7.97 25.62
N ALA A 151 -21.22 -9.23 25.84
CA ALA A 151 -20.49 -10.21 26.64
C ALA A 151 -20.44 -11.50 25.81
N ARG A 152 -19.26 -12.13 25.70
CA ARG A 152 -19.03 -13.21 24.74
C ARG A 152 -19.98 -14.40 24.91
N PHE A 153 -20.34 -14.71 26.17
CA PHE A 153 -21.32 -15.76 26.47
C PHE A 153 -22.71 -15.46 25.89
N LEU A 154 -23.19 -14.21 25.99
CA LEU A 154 -24.51 -13.83 25.49
C LEU A 154 -24.56 -13.79 23.96
N GLU A 155 -23.44 -13.50 23.30
CA GLU A 155 -23.32 -13.65 21.84
C GLU A 155 -23.43 -15.11 21.41
N GLN A 156 -22.77 -16.03 22.14
CA GLN A 156 -22.85 -17.47 21.88
C GLN A 156 -24.26 -18.02 22.10
N GLU A 157 -24.93 -17.60 23.18
CA GLU A 157 -26.31 -17.99 23.45
C GLU A 157 -27.29 -17.36 22.44
N GLY A 158 -27.05 -16.11 22.02
CA GLY A 158 -27.79 -15.49 20.92
C GLY A 158 -27.68 -16.29 19.62
N ALA A 159 -26.46 -16.73 19.26
CA ALA A 159 -26.24 -17.60 18.11
C ALA A 159 -26.94 -18.96 18.26
N ARG A 160 -26.85 -19.60 19.45
CA ARG A 160 -27.56 -20.86 19.73
C ARG A 160 -29.07 -20.72 19.59
N LEU A 161 -29.64 -19.59 20.02
CA LEU A 161 -31.06 -19.29 19.87
C LEU A 161 -31.43 -19.07 18.39
N ASP A 162 -30.63 -18.33 17.63
CA ASP A 162 -30.90 -18.14 16.20
C ASP A 162 -30.81 -19.47 15.42
N GLU A 163 -29.88 -20.36 15.79
CA GLU A 163 -29.79 -21.73 15.27
C GLU A 163 -31.06 -22.55 15.61
N LEU A 164 -31.61 -22.37 16.81
CA LEU A 164 -32.86 -23.00 17.24
C LEU A 164 -34.07 -22.48 16.44
N ARG A 165 -34.13 -21.16 16.17
CA ARG A 165 -35.13 -20.53 15.30
C ARG A 165 -35.06 -21.12 13.90
N LEU A 166 -33.86 -21.15 13.32
CA LEU A 166 -33.65 -21.61 11.96
C LEU A 166 -34.01 -23.09 11.79
N SER A 167 -33.70 -23.92 12.79
CA SER A 167 -34.16 -25.32 12.83
C SER A 167 -35.70 -25.43 12.81
N ALA A 168 -36.43 -24.55 13.49
CA ALA A 168 -37.90 -24.57 13.48
C ALA A 168 -38.49 -24.05 12.15
N VAL A 169 -37.82 -23.09 11.50
CA VAL A 169 -38.16 -22.65 10.14
C VAL A 169 -37.96 -23.80 9.15
N GLU A 170 -36.84 -24.52 9.24
CA GLU A 170 -36.55 -25.69 8.41
C GLU A 170 -37.58 -26.81 8.63
N GLU A 171 -37.95 -27.12 9.88
CA GLU A 171 -39.04 -28.07 10.20
C GLU A 171 -40.37 -27.63 9.57
N ARG A 172 -40.77 -26.36 9.70
CA ARG A 172 -42.02 -25.86 9.12
C ARG A 172 -42.04 -26.01 7.60
N ILE A 173 -40.96 -25.62 6.94
CA ILE A 173 -40.84 -25.67 5.48
C ILE A 173 -40.90 -27.11 4.99
N GLU A 174 -40.31 -28.07 5.72
CA GLU A 174 -40.38 -29.48 5.36
C GLU A 174 -41.82 -30.01 5.34
N GLU A 175 -42.62 -29.65 6.36
CA GLU A 175 -44.02 -30.05 6.44
C GLU A 175 -44.91 -29.32 5.43
N GLU A 176 -44.67 -28.03 5.17
CA GLU A 176 -45.37 -27.28 4.12
C GLU A 176 -45.06 -27.84 2.72
N LEU A 177 -43.81 -28.25 2.47
CA LEU A 177 -43.45 -28.99 1.26
C LEU A 177 -44.16 -30.35 1.19
N ALA A 178 -44.32 -31.07 2.30
CA ALA A 178 -45.06 -32.34 2.34
C ALA A 178 -46.56 -32.15 2.04
N LEU A 179 -47.14 -31.01 2.44
CA LEU A 179 -48.52 -30.62 2.15
C LEU A 179 -48.74 -30.12 0.71
N GLY A 180 -47.66 -29.92 -0.05
CA GLY A 180 -47.71 -29.48 -1.46
C GLY A 180 -47.57 -27.96 -1.66
N GLU A 181 -47.24 -27.19 -0.62
CA GLU A 181 -47.10 -25.73 -0.65
C GLU A 181 -45.71 -25.28 -1.17
N GLY A 182 -45.22 -25.86 -2.27
CA GLY A 182 -43.85 -25.62 -2.76
C GLY A 182 -43.54 -24.24 -3.37
N PRO A 183 -44.35 -23.73 -4.32
CA PRO A 183 -44.04 -22.49 -5.03
C PRO A 183 -43.96 -21.25 -4.12
N GLU A 184 -44.76 -21.20 -3.05
CA GLU A 184 -44.85 -20.06 -2.14
C GLU A 184 -43.63 -19.92 -1.21
N LEU A 185 -42.85 -21.01 -1.03
CA LEU A 185 -41.70 -21.05 -0.11
C LEU A 185 -40.37 -20.66 -0.76
N VAL A 186 -40.33 -20.47 -2.08
CA VAL A 186 -39.09 -20.21 -2.84
C VAL A 186 -38.39 -18.94 -2.36
N GLU A 187 -39.12 -17.83 -2.20
CA GLU A 187 -38.54 -16.54 -1.81
C GLU A 187 -37.96 -16.58 -0.38
N GLU A 188 -38.65 -17.28 0.52
CA GLU A 188 -38.21 -17.46 1.90
C GLU A 188 -36.93 -18.31 1.97
N LEU A 189 -36.91 -19.44 1.25
CA LEU A 189 -35.74 -20.33 1.17
C LEU A 189 -34.52 -19.65 0.52
N GLU A 190 -34.72 -18.84 -0.51
CA GLU A 190 -33.65 -18.01 -1.07
C GLU A 190 -33.12 -17.00 -0.05
N THR A 191 -33.99 -16.42 0.77
CA THR A 191 -33.58 -15.50 1.85
C THR A 191 -32.74 -16.21 2.90
N ILE A 192 -33.14 -17.42 3.31
CA ILE A 192 -32.39 -18.25 4.25
C ILE A 192 -31.00 -18.58 3.68
N LEU A 193 -30.89 -19.00 2.42
CA LEU A 193 -29.61 -19.33 1.79
C LEU A 193 -28.71 -18.12 1.51
N ARG A 194 -29.27 -16.91 1.42
CA ARG A 194 -28.46 -15.67 1.40
C ARG A 194 -27.85 -15.39 2.78
N GLN A 195 -28.57 -15.69 3.86
CA GLN A 195 -28.12 -15.45 5.24
C GLN A 195 -27.23 -16.58 5.78
N HIS A 196 -27.50 -17.82 5.38
CA HIS A 196 -26.81 -19.04 5.83
C HIS A 196 -26.34 -19.88 4.62
N PRO A 197 -25.34 -19.39 3.85
CA PRO A 197 -24.99 -19.95 2.54
C PRO A 197 -24.37 -21.35 2.56
N LEU A 198 -23.92 -21.82 3.72
CA LEU A 198 -23.29 -23.13 3.92
C LEU A 198 -24.27 -24.20 4.46
N ARG A 199 -25.55 -23.85 4.69
CA ARG A 199 -26.55 -24.81 5.19
C ARG A 199 -27.16 -25.63 4.06
N GLU A 200 -26.94 -26.94 4.11
CA GLU A 200 -27.39 -27.86 3.07
C GLU A 200 -28.90 -28.16 3.10
N ARG A 201 -29.55 -28.12 4.27
CA ARG A 201 -30.99 -28.48 4.40
C ARG A 201 -31.92 -27.48 3.69
N PRO A 202 -31.80 -26.14 3.88
CA PRO A 202 -32.55 -25.19 3.08
C PRO A 202 -32.22 -25.27 1.58
N ALA A 203 -30.99 -25.64 1.21
CA ALA A 203 -30.61 -25.86 -0.19
C ALA A 203 -31.39 -27.04 -0.78
N ALA A 204 -31.50 -28.15 -0.06
CA ALA A 204 -32.31 -29.30 -0.47
C ALA A 204 -33.80 -28.95 -0.58
N GLN A 205 -34.36 -28.21 0.40
CA GLN A 205 -35.76 -27.77 0.38
C GLN A 205 -36.05 -26.84 -0.81
N LEU A 206 -35.14 -25.91 -1.12
CA LEU A 206 -35.26 -25.03 -2.29
C LEU A 206 -35.18 -25.82 -3.61
N MET A 207 -34.30 -26.81 -3.68
CA MET A 207 -34.20 -27.71 -4.82
C MET A 207 -35.52 -28.45 -5.07
N ILE A 208 -36.18 -28.95 -4.02
CA ILE A 208 -37.48 -29.62 -4.11
C ILE A 208 -38.59 -28.65 -4.54
N ALA A 209 -38.65 -27.46 -3.92
CA ALA A 209 -39.64 -26.43 -4.24
C ALA A 209 -39.55 -25.97 -5.71
N LEU A 210 -38.33 -25.70 -6.19
CA LEU A 210 -38.05 -25.33 -7.57
C LEU A 210 -38.37 -26.47 -8.54
N TYR A 211 -37.98 -27.71 -8.21
CA TYR A 211 -38.27 -28.87 -9.06
C TYR A 211 -39.76 -29.10 -9.22
N ARG A 212 -40.54 -29.10 -8.13
CA ARG A 212 -42.01 -29.24 -8.15
C ARG A 212 -42.73 -28.08 -8.84
N SER A 213 -42.07 -26.93 -8.97
CA SER A 213 -42.55 -25.76 -9.73
C SER A 213 -42.16 -25.81 -11.23
N GLY A 214 -41.60 -26.91 -11.72
CA GLY A 214 -41.13 -27.06 -13.10
C GLY A 214 -39.79 -26.36 -13.41
N ARG A 215 -39.11 -25.83 -12.39
CA ARG A 215 -37.84 -25.08 -12.51
C ARG A 215 -36.62 -25.97 -12.26
N GLN A 216 -36.55 -27.12 -12.93
CA GLN A 216 -35.49 -28.14 -12.74
C GLN A 216 -34.07 -27.58 -12.91
N ALA A 217 -33.83 -26.73 -13.91
CA ALA A 217 -32.52 -26.16 -14.17
C ALA A 217 -32.03 -25.28 -13.01
N GLU A 218 -32.96 -24.57 -12.36
CA GLU A 218 -32.67 -23.71 -11.22
C GLU A 218 -32.40 -24.54 -9.97
N ALA A 219 -33.17 -25.62 -9.73
CA ALA A 219 -32.88 -26.59 -8.67
C ALA A 219 -31.45 -27.15 -8.78
N LEU A 220 -31.03 -27.59 -9.97
CA LEU A 220 -29.66 -28.08 -10.19
C LEU A 220 -28.59 -26.97 -10.08
N SER A 221 -28.96 -25.71 -10.31
CA SER A 221 -28.08 -24.56 -10.09
C SER A 221 -27.82 -24.34 -8.60
N ILE A 222 -28.85 -24.49 -7.75
CA ILE A 222 -28.71 -24.40 -6.28
C ILE A 222 -27.70 -25.42 -5.77
N TYR A 223 -27.79 -26.68 -6.22
CA TYR A 223 -26.81 -27.71 -5.86
C TYR A 223 -25.37 -27.30 -6.17
N LYS A 224 -25.12 -26.81 -7.40
CA LYS A 224 -23.78 -26.40 -7.84
C LYS A 224 -23.25 -25.22 -7.03
N GLN A 225 -24.11 -24.26 -6.73
CA GLN A 225 -23.74 -23.09 -5.92
C GLN A 225 -23.37 -23.49 -4.50
N THR A 226 -24.19 -24.32 -3.85
CA THR A 226 -23.92 -24.83 -2.50
C THR A 226 -22.66 -25.68 -2.46
N ARG A 227 -22.45 -26.58 -3.45
CA ARG A 227 -21.24 -27.39 -3.56
C ARG A 227 -19.97 -26.54 -3.69
N ASN A 228 -19.97 -25.55 -4.59
CA ASN A 228 -18.80 -24.70 -4.78
C ASN A 228 -18.45 -23.95 -3.49
N ARG A 229 -19.45 -23.41 -2.77
CA ARG A 229 -19.20 -22.73 -1.48
C ARG A 229 -18.65 -23.67 -0.41
N LEU A 230 -19.19 -24.88 -0.26
CA LEU A 230 -18.68 -25.86 0.70
C LEU A 230 -17.22 -26.26 0.40
N VAL A 231 -16.87 -26.40 -0.88
CA VAL A 231 -15.50 -26.72 -1.31
C VAL A 231 -14.57 -25.51 -1.12
N ASP A 232 -14.98 -24.31 -1.54
CA ASP A 232 -14.15 -23.11 -1.51
C ASP A 232 -13.92 -22.58 -0.09
N GLU A 233 -14.93 -22.65 0.79
CA GLU A 233 -14.89 -22.06 2.13
C GLU A 233 -14.49 -23.07 3.23
N LEU A 234 -14.93 -24.33 3.12
CA LEU A 234 -14.70 -25.36 4.15
C LEU A 234 -13.82 -26.53 3.68
N GLY A 235 -13.56 -26.66 2.38
CA GLY A 235 -12.78 -27.77 1.82
C GLY A 235 -13.50 -29.12 1.87
N ILE A 236 -14.83 -29.14 2.00
CA ILE A 236 -15.64 -30.36 2.11
C ILE A 236 -16.63 -30.49 0.95
N GLU A 237 -16.92 -31.73 0.56
CA GLU A 237 -17.97 -32.03 -0.44
C GLU A 237 -19.38 -32.04 0.21
N PRO A 238 -20.47 -31.81 -0.55
CA PRO A 238 -21.82 -31.90 -0.04
C PRO A 238 -22.13 -33.22 0.65
N GLY A 239 -22.97 -33.15 1.67
CA GLY A 239 -23.52 -34.30 2.38
C GLY A 239 -24.33 -35.23 1.48
N ARG A 240 -24.55 -36.45 1.97
CA ARG A 240 -25.22 -37.52 1.24
C ARG A 240 -26.61 -37.14 0.74
N ALA A 241 -27.42 -36.50 1.60
CA ALA A 241 -28.80 -36.13 1.27
C ALA A 241 -28.89 -35.17 0.07
N LEU A 242 -27.99 -34.18 0.01
CA LEU A 242 -27.98 -33.19 -1.07
C LEU A 242 -27.51 -33.80 -2.40
N LYS A 243 -26.52 -34.73 -2.34
CA LYS A 243 -26.07 -35.53 -3.50
C LYS A 243 -27.16 -36.46 -4.03
N GLU A 244 -27.86 -37.17 -3.14
CA GLU A 244 -28.95 -38.06 -3.51
C GLU A 244 -30.10 -37.30 -4.17
N LEU A 245 -30.42 -36.10 -3.68
CA LEU A 245 -31.44 -35.24 -4.27
C LEU A 245 -31.06 -34.73 -5.68
N GLU A 246 -29.81 -34.32 -5.90
CA GLU A 246 -29.32 -33.97 -7.24
C GLU A 246 -29.57 -35.13 -8.22
N GLN A 247 -29.19 -36.35 -7.81
CA GLN A 247 -29.34 -37.55 -8.62
C GLN A 247 -30.81 -37.92 -8.86
N ALA A 248 -31.68 -37.76 -7.86
CA ALA A 248 -33.11 -37.98 -7.99
C ALA A 248 -33.75 -36.97 -8.98
N ILE A 249 -33.35 -35.69 -8.92
CA ILE A 249 -33.80 -34.65 -9.86
C ILE A 249 -33.32 -34.94 -11.29
N LEU A 250 -32.08 -35.38 -11.47
CA LEU A 250 -31.53 -35.75 -12.78
C LEU A 250 -32.24 -36.97 -13.40
N ARG A 251 -32.67 -37.92 -12.56
CA ARG A 251 -33.43 -39.12 -12.98
C ARG A 251 -34.93 -38.89 -13.11
N GLN A 252 -35.42 -37.71 -12.74
CA GLN A 252 -36.85 -37.41 -12.64
C GLN A 252 -37.60 -38.45 -11.79
N ASP A 253 -37.06 -38.73 -10.61
CA ASP A 253 -37.60 -39.75 -9.71
C ASP A 253 -39.04 -39.43 -9.30
N ALA A 254 -39.97 -40.37 -9.52
CA ALA A 254 -41.38 -40.21 -9.18
C ALA A 254 -41.60 -39.95 -7.68
N ALA A 255 -40.65 -40.33 -6.81
CA ALA A 255 -40.71 -40.01 -5.38
C ALA A 255 -40.57 -38.51 -5.06
N LEU A 256 -40.08 -37.69 -6.00
CA LEU A 256 -39.98 -36.24 -5.86
C LEU A 256 -41.30 -35.53 -6.19
N GLU A 257 -42.18 -36.17 -6.97
CA GLU A 257 -43.54 -35.70 -7.19
C GLU A 257 -44.40 -36.00 -5.96
N ALA A 258 -45.32 -35.09 -5.62
CA ALA A 258 -46.05 -35.13 -4.36
C ALA A 258 -46.71 -36.51 -4.14
N ALA A 259 -46.46 -37.12 -2.97
CA ALA A 259 -47.28 -38.20 -2.47
C ALA A 259 -48.71 -37.66 -2.33
N ALA A 260 -49.59 -38.07 -3.25
CA ALA A 260 -51.01 -37.82 -3.16
C ALA A 260 -51.52 -38.36 -1.81
N ILE A 261 -51.71 -37.49 -0.83
CA ILE A 261 -52.35 -37.86 0.42
C ILE A 261 -53.77 -38.29 0.08
N LYS A 262 -54.03 -39.59 0.32
CA LYS A 262 -55.36 -40.20 0.34
C LYS A 262 -56.25 -39.47 1.33
N ARG A 263 -57.04 -38.51 0.85
CA ARG A 263 -58.18 -37.97 1.59
C ARG A 263 -59.24 -39.07 1.73
N LYS A 264 -59.52 -39.51 2.96
CA LYS A 264 -60.71 -40.30 3.29
C LYS A 264 -61.98 -39.48 2.94
N PRO A 265 -62.97 -40.06 2.24
CA PRO A 265 -64.25 -39.38 1.99
C PRO A 265 -65.20 -39.57 3.20
N GLY A 266 -65.76 -38.48 3.70
CA GLY A 266 -66.79 -38.50 4.75
C GLY A 266 -67.56 -37.19 4.87
N SER A 267 -68.73 -37.16 4.19
CA SER A 267 -69.97 -36.40 4.45
C SER A 267 -69.97 -34.87 4.68
N ARG A 268 -70.53 -34.15 3.69
CA ARG A 268 -71.68 -33.17 3.74
C ARG A 268 -71.99 -32.54 5.11
N GLU A 269 -72.17 -31.23 5.24
CA GLU A 269 -73.30 -30.48 4.64
C GLU A 269 -73.09 -28.95 4.55
N ALA A 270 -73.94 -28.31 3.76
CA ALA A 270 -73.90 -26.93 3.27
C ALA A 270 -74.27 -25.86 4.31
N SER A 271 -73.84 -24.61 4.08
CA SER A 271 -74.77 -23.51 3.79
C SER A 271 -74.05 -22.24 3.32
N VAL A 272 -74.69 -21.62 2.33
CA VAL A 272 -74.38 -20.44 1.54
C VAL A 272 -74.62 -19.13 2.32
N ALA A 273 -73.81 -18.09 2.07
CA ALA A 273 -74.29 -16.73 1.73
C ALA A 273 -73.13 -15.78 1.36
N GLU A 274 -73.37 -15.02 0.30
CA GLU A 274 -72.50 -14.13 -0.48
C GLU A 274 -72.30 -12.70 0.12
N PRO A 275 -71.44 -11.85 -0.49
CA PRO A 275 -70.76 -10.74 0.17
C PRO A 275 -71.34 -9.34 -0.12
N SER A 276 -70.93 -8.33 0.66
CA SER A 276 -71.10 -6.92 0.29
C SER A 276 -69.94 -6.02 0.76
N THR A 277 -69.66 -5.06 -0.13
CA THR A 277 -68.52 -4.16 -0.35
C THR A 277 -68.36 -2.98 0.64
N PRO A 278 -67.26 -2.19 0.54
CA PRO A 278 -66.73 -1.33 1.61
C PRO A 278 -67.13 0.16 1.50
N GLY A 279 -67.13 0.86 2.63
CA GLY A 279 -67.37 2.31 2.73
C GLY A 279 -66.13 3.12 3.15
N ARG A 280 -65.66 4.01 2.26
CA ARG A 280 -64.75 5.14 2.55
C ARG A 280 -65.49 6.24 3.33
N SER A 281 -64.82 6.97 4.22
CA SER A 281 -64.60 8.43 4.05
C SER A 281 -63.64 9.03 5.09
N ARG A 282 -62.89 10.05 4.64
CA ARG A 282 -62.09 10.99 5.42
C ARG A 282 -63.01 12.08 6.00
N ARG A 283 -62.65 12.68 7.15
CA ARG A 283 -62.36 14.13 7.24
C ARG A 283 -61.82 14.57 8.60
N THR A 284 -60.88 15.50 8.48
CA THR A 284 -60.15 16.41 9.37
C THR A 284 -61.03 17.38 10.18
N ALA A 285 -60.58 17.83 11.36
CA ALA A 285 -60.18 19.24 11.64
C ALA A 285 -59.86 19.55 13.14
N LEU A 286 -58.59 19.95 13.32
CA LEU A 286 -57.85 20.89 14.17
C LEU A 286 -58.53 22.00 15.06
N VAL A 287 -57.72 22.53 16.02
CA VAL A 287 -57.64 23.90 16.66
C VAL A 287 -58.17 23.98 18.13
N ALA A 288 -57.57 24.62 19.17
CA ALA A 288 -56.35 25.41 19.49
C ALA A 288 -56.20 25.57 21.05
N VAL A 289 -54.99 25.58 21.65
CA VAL A 289 -54.12 26.70 22.20
C VAL A 289 -54.70 27.39 23.49
N THR A 290 -54.04 27.56 24.66
CA THR A 290 -52.92 28.49 25.04
C THR A 290 -52.37 28.30 26.50
N THR A 291 -51.03 28.18 26.70
CA THR A 291 -50.04 29.06 27.44
C THR A 291 -49.99 28.97 28.99
N ALA A 292 -48.87 29.13 29.75
CA ALA A 292 -47.58 29.80 29.54
C ALA A 292 -46.51 29.54 30.66
N LEU A 293 -45.23 29.86 30.34
CA LEU A 293 -44.04 30.24 31.16
C LEU A 293 -43.23 29.16 31.95
N ALA A 294 -41.88 29.10 31.99
CA ALA A 294 -40.81 30.05 31.59
C ALA A 294 -39.43 29.37 31.32
N LEU A 295 -38.71 29.92 30.33
CA LEU A 295 -37.24 30.13 30.13
C LEU A 295 -36.20 29.12 30.66
N ALA A 296 -35.47 28.46 29.72
CA ALA A 296 -34.09 28.83 29.32
C ALA A 296 -33.39 27.69 28.54
N SER A 297 -32.63 28.06 27.50
CA SER A 297 -31.59 27.24 26.81
C SER A 297 -32.08 26.19 25.79
N ALA A 298 -32.28 26.58 24.52
CA ALA A 298 -31.95 25.82 23.30
C ALA A 298 -32.71 26.35 22.06
N VAL A 299 -32.29 27.49 21.53
CA VAL A 299 -32.67 27.92 20.18
C VAL A 299 -31.50 27.53 19.27
N PHE A 300 -31.51 26.31 18.72
CA PHE A 300 -30.84 25.96 17.45
C PHE A 300 -31.12 24.53 16.91
N ILE A 301 -32.26 23.88 17.21
CA ILE A 301 -32.58 22.55 16.64
C ILE A 301 -34.07 22.39 16.30
N VAL A 302 -34.69 23.25 15.48
CA VAL A 302 -35.99 22.91 14.83
C VAL A 302 -36.19 23.58 13.45
N ILE A 303 -35.12 23.89 12.73
CA ILE A 303 -35.17 24.12 11.26
C ILE A 303 -34.06 23.27 10.63
N ALA A 304 -34.21 21.95 10.75
CA ALA A 304 -33.41 20.96 10.03
C ALA A 304 -34.19 19.64 9.81
N LEU A 305 -35.52 19.69 9.87
CA LEU A 305 -36.40 18.52 9.70
C LEU A 305 -37.46 18.76 8.62
N THR A 306 -37.06 19.40 7.53
CA THR A 306 -37.60 19.22 6.16
C THR A 306 -36.56 19.67 5.12
N GLY A 307 -35.29 19.35 5.38
CA GLY A 307 -34.20 19.52 4.41
C GLY A 307 -33.81 18.16 3.86
N ASN A 308 -34.64 17.60 2.98
CA ASN A 308 -34.30 16.43 2.18
C ASN A 308 -33.35 16.84 1.04
N GLU A 309 -32.22 17.45 1.39
CA GLU A 309 -31.06 17.52 0.50
C GLU A 309 -30.19 16.32 0.82
N GLN A 310 -30.12 15.38 -0.12
CA GLN A 310 -29.02 14.43 -0.17
C GLN A 310 -27.71 15.23 -0.14
N ARG A 311 -27.08 15.36 1.03
CA ARG A 311 -25.70 15.84 1.10
C ARG A 311 -24.87 14.83 0.33
N GLN A 312 -24.55 15.15 -0.93
CA GLN A 312 -23.56 14.42 -1.70
C GLN A 312 -22.28 14.39 -0.87
N VAL A 313 -21.83 13.20 -0.48
CA VAL A 313 -20.53 13.04 0.15
C VAL A 313 -19.50 13.55 -0.86
N ARG A 314 -18.68 14.52 -0.46
CA ARG A 314 -17.55 15.00 -1.27
C ARG A 314 -16.28 14.45 -0.66
N LEU A 315 -15.52 13.66 -1.43
CA LEU A 315 -14.25 13.12 -0.95
C LEU A 315 -13.25 14.24 -0.72
N VAL A 316 -12.55 14.16 0.40
CA VAL A 316 -11.34 14.93 0.66
C VAL A 316 -10.13 14.15 0.17
N ALA A 317 -9.03 14.84 -0.12
CA ALA A 317 -7.74 14.19 -0.39
C ALA A 317 -7.28 13.34 0.79
N ASP A 318 -6.45 12.33 0.52
CA ASP A 318 -5.90 11.41 1.51
C ASP A 318 -7.03 10.76 2.35
N ALA A 319 -7.98 10.14 1.63
CA ALA A 319 -9.16 9.51 2.22
C ALA A 319 -9.43 8.13 1.60
N VAL A 320 -10.27 7.33 2.26
CA VAL A 320 -10.93 6.17 1.66
C VAL A 320 -12.40 6.53 1.47
N GLY A 321 -12.86 6.51 0.24
CA GLY A 321 -14.29 6.61 -0.10
C GLY A 321 -14.96 5.25 -0.08
N VAL A 322 -16.23 5.21 0.36
CA VAL A 322 -17.04 3.99 0.39
C VAL A 322 -18.17 4.11 -0.61
N VAL A 323 -18.17 3.22 -1.60
CA VAL A 323 -19.18 3.16 -2.65
C VAL A 323 -20.07 1.93 -2.41
N ARG A 324 -21.38 2.17 -2.28
CA ARG A 324 -22.41 1.14 -2.18
C ARG A 324 -23.55 1.52 -3.13
N ASP A 325 -24.10 0.53 -3.85
CA ASP A 325 -25.14 0.74 -4.86
C ASP A 325 -24.80 1.86 -5.86
N ALA A 326 -23.53 1.89 -6.29
CA ALA A 326 -22.97 2.90 -7.19
C ALA A 326 -23.08 4.35 -6.71
N ARG A 327 -23.17 4.58 -5.38
CA ARG A 327 -23.14 5.90 -4.76
C ARG A 327 -22.10 5.96 -3.67
N LEU A 328 -21.48 7.12 -3.51
CA LEU A 328 -20.59 7.38 -2.39
C LEU A 328 -21.43 7.57 -1.12
N VAL A 329 -21.29 6.65 -0.16
CA VAL A 329 -22.09 6.59 1.08
C VAL A 329 -21.32 7.02 2.32
N GLY A 330 -19.99 7.08 2.25
CA GLY A 330 -19.14 7.45 3.38
C GLY A 330 -17.71 7.72 2.96
N GLN A 331 -16.93 8.24 3.91
CA GLN A 331 -15.49 8.39 3.75
C GLN A 331 -14.77 8.30 5.10
N ALA A 332 -13.51 7.95 5.06
CA ALA A 332 -12.59 7.95 6.20
C ALA A 332 -11.34 8.73 5.81
N ARG A 333 -10.91 9.70 6.62
CA ARG A 333 -9.58 10.31 6.41
C ARG A 333 -8.51 9.29 6.75
N ILE A 334 -7.49 9.20 5.90
CA ILE A 334 -6.34 8.33 6.09
C ILE A 334 -5.06 9.16 6.08
N GLY A 335 -3.93 8.51 6.28
CA GLY A 335 -2.61 9.11 6.16
C GLY A 335 -2.30 9.58 4.75
N VAL A 336 -1.22 10.35 4.60
CA VAL A 336 -0.80 10.90 3.29
C VAL A 336 -0.33 9.81 2.32
N ALA A 337 -0.52 10.04 1.01
CA ALA A 337 -0.01 9.19 -0.06
C ALA A 337 -0.41 7.70 0.09
N PRO A 338 -1.72 7.37 0.00
CA PRO A 338 -2.16 5.97 -0.07
C PRO A 338 -1.56 5.29 -1.31
N ALA A 339 -1.04 4.07 -1.13
CA ALA A 339 -0.43 3.30 -2.21
C ALA A 339 -1.23 2.02 -2.55
N ALA A 340 -1.73 1.31 -1.55
CA ALA A 340 -2.50 0.09 -1.74
C ALA A 340 -3.58 -0.09 -0.67
N ILE A 341 -4.61 -0.86 -1.02
CA ILE A 341 -5.73 -1.19 -0.14
C ILE A 341 -6.08 -2.67 -0.30
N ALA A 342 -6.37 -3.34 0.81
CA ALA A 342 -6.88 -4.71 0.80
C ALA A 342 -7.85 -4.96 1.96
N SER A 343 -8.76 -5.91 1.78
CA SER A 343 -9.79 -6.25 2.76
C SER A 343 -9.58 -7.67 3.30
N GLY A 344 -9.86 -7.86 4.59
CA GLY A 344 -9.73 -9.16 5.26
C GLY A 344 -9.33 -8.99 6.72
N ALA A 345 -9.32 -10.09 7.48
CA ALA A 345 -9.05 -10.07 8.92
C ALA A 345 -9.88 -9.00 9.67
N GLU A 346 -11.17 -8.94 9.35
CA GLU A 346 -12.16 -8.00 9.92
C GLU A 346 -11.82 -6.51 9.74
N GLY A 347 -11.00 -6.17 8.74
CA GLY A 347 -10.56 -4.79 8.50
C GLY A 347 -10.36 -4.46 7.03
N ILE A 348 -10.25 -3.16 6.76
CA ILE A 348 -9.68 -2.62 5.53
C ILE A 348 -8.29 -2.09 5.87
N TRP A 349 -7.28 -2.54 5.13
CA TRP A 349 -5.88 -2.25 5.39
C TRP A 349 -5.35 -1.37 4.27
N ILE A 350 -4.76 -0.21 4.62
CA ILE A 350 -4.25 0.76 3.66
C ILE A 350 -2.76 0.98 3.92
N ALA A 351 -1.94 0.77 2.91
CA ALA A 351 -0.53 1.16 2.91
C ALA A 351 -0.40 2.65 2.62
N SER A 352 0.24 3.40 3.53
CA SER A 352 0.57 4.81 3.37
C SER A 352 2.08 4.96 3.19
N SER A 353 2.49 5.21 1.95
CA SER A 353 3.90 5.28 1.59
C SER A 353 4.59 6.51 2.21
N GLY A 354 3.86 7.62 2.30
CA GLY A 354 4.35 8.87 2.87
C GLY A 354 4.44 8.90 4.40
N GLU A 355 3.83 7.94 5.11
CA GLU A 355 3.90 7.82 6.57
C GLU A 355 4.67 6.58 7.04
N ASN A 356 5.15 5.75 6.11
CA ASN A 356 5.79 4.46 6.41
C ASN A 356 4.93 3.59 7.35
N SER A 357 3.62 3.55 7.09
CA SER A 357 2.64 2.91 7.97
C SER A 357 1.55 2.16 7.20
N VAL A 358 0.86 1.27 7.92
CA VAL A 358 -0.40 0.66 7.47
C VAL A 358 -1.52 1.05 8.42
N LEU A 359 -2.62 1.55 7.86
CA LEU A 359 -3.83 1.90 8.59
C LEU A 359 -4.83 0.75 8.54
N ARG A 360 -5.48 0.46 9.67
CA ARG A 360 -6.62 -0.46 9.75
C ARG A 360 -7.91 0.32 9.95
N LEU A 361 -8.84 0.20 9.02
CA LEU A 361 -10.18 0.77 9.12
C LEU A 361 -11.20 -0.31 9.45
N ASP A 362 -12.21 0.09 10.20
CA ASP A 362 -13.42 -0.68 10.42
C ASP A 362 -14.32 -0.66 9.16
N PRO A 363 -14.68 -1.82 8.58
CA PRO A 363 -15.49 -1.88 7.37
C PRO A 363 -16.97 -1.51 7.59
N LYS A 364 -17.45 -1.44 8.84
CA LYS A 364 -18.83 -1.08 9.19
C LYS A 364 -18.95 0.40 9.55
N THR A 365 -18.04 0.93 10.40
CA THR A 365 -18.11 2.32 10.89
C THR A 365 -17.30 3.30 10.06
N PHE A 366 -16.40 2.82 9.21
CA PHE A 366 -15.48 3.63 8.41
C PHE A 366 -14.53 4.49 9.25
N THR A 367 -14.21 4.05 10.48
CA THR A 367 -13.25 4.73 11.35
C THR A 367 -11.89 4.04 11.33
N VAL A 368 -10.81 4.83 11.35
CA VAL A 368 -9.45 4.32 11.54
C VAL A 368 -9.34 3.77 12.96
N ARG A 369 -9.09 2.45 13.09
CA ARG A 369 -8.90 1.76 14.37
C ARG A 369 -7.44 1.83 14.82
N GLN A 370 -6.49 1.75 13.89
CA GLN A 370 -5.06 1.72 14.20
C GLN A 370 -4.22 2.26 13.03
N THR A 371 -3.11 2.92 13.36
CA THR A 371 -1.97 3.15 12.46
C THR A 371 -0.77 2.34 12.96
N ILE A 372 -0.18 1.52 12.09
CA ILE A 372 0.89 0.57 12.44
C ILE A 372 2.14 0.94 11.63
N PRO A 373 3.25 1.35 12.27
CA PRO A 373 4.51 1.59 11.58
C PRO A 373 5.03 0.31 10.91
N VAL A 374 5.51 0.43 9.68
CA VAL A 374 6.14 -0.65 8.89
C VAL A 374 7.49 -0.17 8.33
N GLY A 375 8.03 -0.83 7.29
CA GLY A 375 9.25 -0.36 6.63
C GLY A 375 8.99 0.87 5.75
N ASN A 376 10.03 1.39 5.12
CA ASN A 376 9.96 2.59 4.28
C ASN A 376 9.29 2.32 2.93
N GLY A 377 8.41 3.25 2.54
CA GLY A 377 7.66 3.19 1.29
C GLY A 377 6.81 1.92 1.12
N PRO A 378 5.85 1.65 2.02
CA PRO A 378 4.92 0.54 1.83
C PRO A 378 4.04 0.78 0.58
N THR A 379 4.09 -0.14 -0.38
CA THR A 379 3.44 -0.01 -1.70
C THR A 379 2.42 -1.11 -1.99
N GLY A 380 2.48 -2.24 -1.29
CA GLY A 380 1.55 -3.35 -1.46
C GLY A 380 1.08 -3.92 -0.13
N VAL A 381 -0.18 -4.36 -0.07
CA VAL A 381 -0.77 -5.05 1.08
C VAL A 381 -1.58 -6.26 0.64
N ALA A 382 -1.41 -7.40 1.32
CA ALA A 382 -2.17 -8.62 1.10
C ALA A 382 -2.60 -9.24 2.43
N ILE A 383 -3.76 -9.90 2.45
CA ILE A 383 -4.28 -10.61 3.63
C ILE A 383 -4.30 -12.10 3.32
N GLY A 384 -3.78 -12.91 4.24
CA GLY A 384 -3.72 -14.35 4.05
C GLY A 384 -3.01 -15.07 5.18
N ALA A 385 -3.33 -16.37 5.37
CA ALA A 385 -2.78 -17.20 6.44
C ALA A 385 -2.86 -16.55 7.84
N GLY A 386 -3.97 -15.85 8.12
CA GLY A 386 -4.22 -15.18 9.40
C GLY A 386 -3.35 -13.94 9.67
N ALA A 387 -2.66 -13.40 8.67
CA ALA A 387 -1.80 -12.23 8.80
C ALA A 387 -2.04 -11.20 7.70
N VAL A 388 -1.58 -9.98 7.96
CA VAL A 388 -1.49 -8.90 6.95
C VAL A 388 -0.02 -8.79 6.53
N TRP A 389 0.23 -8.84 5.24
CA TRP A 389 1.56 -8.80 4.65
C TRP A 389 1.75 -7.50 3.88
N VAL A 390 2.87 -6.83 4.10
CA VAL A 390 3.12 -5.48 3.57
C VAL A 390 4.48 -5.46 2.87
N ALA A 391 4.49 -5.06 1.60
CA ALA A 391 5.71 -4.87 0.82
C ALA A 391 6.27 -3.45 1.05
N ASN A 392 7.50 -3.34 1.57
CA ASN A 392 8.17 -2.08 1.86
C ASN A 392 9.23 -1.81 0.77
N GLY A 393 8.82 -1.08 -0.28
CA GLY A 393 9.59 -0.97 -1.53
C GLY A 393 10.95 -0.30 -1.38
N LEU A 394 11.12 0.60 -0.41
CA LEU A 394 12.36 1.35 -0.22
C LEU A 394 13.37 0.67 0.71
N ASP A 395 12.96 -0.41 1.40
CA ASP A 395 13.82 -1.16 2.33
C ASP A 395 14.17 -2.58 1.86
N GLY A 396 13.52 -3.07 0.79
CA GLY A 396 13.68 -4.44 0.33
C GLY A 396 13.04 -5.50 1.24
N THR A 397 12.09 -5.09 2.08
CA THR A 397 11.49 -5.96 3.12
C THR A 397 10.01 -6.21 2.94
N VAL A 398 9.54 -7.27 3.58
CA VAL A 398 8.11 -7.54 3.84
C VAL A 398 7.88 -7.54 5.34
N SER A 399 6.88 -6.78 5.79
CA SER A 399 6.38 -6.80 7.16
C SER A 399 5.17 -7.72 7.28
N ARG A 400 5.17 -8.58 8.29
CA ARG A 400 4.03 -9.42 8.70
C ARG A 400 3.40 -8.82 9.95
N ILE A 401 2.14 -8.45 9.85
CA ILE A 401 1.34 -7.88 10.94
C ILE A 401 0.37 -8.95 11.45
N ASP A 402 0.31 -9.07 12.77
CA ASP A 402 -0.74 -9.82 13.45
C ASP A 402 -1.99 -8.93 13.57
N PRO A 403 -3.10 -9.26 12.89
CA PRO A 403 -4.31 -8.44 12.88
C PRO A 403 -5.08 -8.47 14.21
N ARG A 404 -4.80 -9.40 15.13
CA ARG A 404 -5.40 -9.40 16.48
C ARG A 404 -4.63 -8.46 17.39
N ALA A 405 -3.30 -8.52 17.32
CA ALA A 405 -2.42 -7.68 18.14
C ALA A 405 -2.17 -6.28 17.55
N ASN A 406 -2.56 -6.04 16.29
CA ASN A 406 -2.33 -4.79 15.55
C ASN A 406 -0.85 -4.34 15.58
N LYS A 407 0.07 -5.29 15.44
CA LYS A 407 1.52 -5.03 15.49
C LYS A 407 2.27 -5.84 14.45
N VAL A 408 3.38 -5.29 13.96
CA VAL A 408 4.36 -6.05 13.18
C VAL A 408 4.96 -7.12 14.09
N VAL A 409 4.86 -8.38 13.69
CA VAL A 409 5.46 -9.53 14.39
C VAL A 409 6.74 -10.02 13.71
N GLN A 410 6.97 -9.63 12.46
CA GLN A 410 8.15 -10.03 11.70
C GLN A 410 8.42 -9.05 10.56
N THR A 411 9.68 -8.76 10.28
CA THR A 411 10.14 -8.09 9.06
C THR A 411 11.27 -8.91 8.44
N LYS A 412 11.18 -9.21 7.15
CA LYS A 412 12.15 -10.05 6.43
C LYS A 412 12.58 -9.40 5.13
N GLN A 413 13.87 -9.54 4.80
CA GLN A 413 14.40 -9.20 3.48
C GLN A 413 13.86 -10.20 2.44
N VAL A 414 13.38 -9.69 1.31
CA VAL A 414 12.75 -10.50 0.24
C VAL A 414 13.39 -10.32 -1.13
N GLY A 415 14.02 -9.16 -1.36
CA GLY A 415 14.54 -8.72 -2.66
C GLY A 415 14.58 -7.20 -2.71
N ASN A 416 14.96 -6.62 -3.85
CA ASN A 416 15.02 -5.17 -4.01
C ASN A 416 13.76 -4.64 -4.70
N GLY A 417 13.21 -3.55 -4.14
CA GLY A 417 12.01 -2.91 -4.67
C GLY A 417 10.74 -3.75 -4.62
N PRO A 418 10.39 -4.42 -3.50
CA PRO A 418 9.12 -5.13 -3.39
C PRO A 418 7.97 -4.12 -3.58
N THR A 419 7.19 -4.29 -4.65
CA THR A 419 6.26 -3.28 -5.14
C THR A 419 4.80 -3.72 -5.05
N ALA A 420 4.56 -5.03 -5.22
CA ALA A 420 3.23 -5.62 -5.15
C ALA A 420 3.31 -6.96 -4.44
N ILE A 421 2.25 -7.32 -3.73
CA ILE A 421 2.19 -8.53 -2.90
C ILE A 421 0.81 -9.16 -3.02
N ALA A 422 0.75 -10.48 -3.09
CA ALA A 422 -0.49 -11.25 -3.13
C ALA A 422 -0.37 -12.51 -2.27
N TYR A 423 -1.50 -12.95 -1.71
CA TYR A 423 -1.61 -14.24 -1.08
C TYR A 423 -2.49 -15.16 -1.92
N GLY A 424 -2.06 -16.39 -2.14
CA GLY A 424 -2.79 -17.40 -2.89
C GLY A 424 -1.92 -18.61 -3.17
N LEU A 425 -2.55 -19.73 -3.54
CA LEU A 425 -1.85 -20.99 -3.78
C LEU A 425 -1.00 -21.44 -2.56
N GLY A 426 -1.47 -21.13 -1.35
CA GLY A 426 -0.81 -21.49 -0.09
C GLY A 426 0.40 -20.62 0.31
N SER A 427 0.80 -19.65 -0.53
CA SER A 427 2.01 -18.86 -0.33
C SER A 427 1.75 -17.35 -0.41
N VAL A 428 2.71 -16.57 0.09
CA VAL A 428 2.77 -15.13 -0.15
C VAL A 428 3.73 -14.89 -1.31
N TRP A 429 3.31 -14.11 -2.31
CA TRP A 429 4.06 -13.83 -3.52
C TRP A 429 4.35 -12.34 -3.62
N VAL A 430 5.61 -11.99 -3.89
CA VAL A 430 6.08 -10.60 -3.86
C VAL A 430 6.79 -10.27 -5.16
N ALA A 431 6.30 -9.26 -5.88
CA ALA A 431 6.98 -8.72 -7.06
C ALA A 431 8.07 -7.73 -6.63
N ASN A 432 9.33 -8.03 -6.94
CA ASN A 432 10.50 -7.21 -6.65
C ASN A 432 10.88 -6.44 -7.92
N ARG A 433 10.42 -5.20 -8.05
CA ARG A 433 10.57 -4.38 -9.27
C ARG A 433 12.04 -4.15 -9.64
N SER A 434 12.88 -3.73 -8.68
CA SER A 434 14.29 -3.46 -8.94
C SER A 434 15.06 -4.71 -9.34
N ASP A 435 14.71 -5.87 -8.76
CA ASP A 435 15.35 -7.15 -9.11
C ASP A 435 14.74 -7.82 -10.34
N GLN A 436 13.57 -7.37 -10.81
CA GLN A 436 12.80 -7.97 -11.91
C GLN A 436 12.37 -9.43 -11.65
N THR A 437 12.06 -9.74 -10.39
CA THR A 437 11.74 -11.10 -9.93
C THR A 437 10.44 -11.15 -9.14
N VAL A 438 9.95 -12.37 -8.90
CA VAL A 438 8.91 -12.66 -7.91
C VAL A 438 9.46 -13.63 -6.87
N SER A 439 9.35 -13.28 -5.60
CA SER A 439 9.72 -14.16 -4.47
C SER A 439 8.48 -14.85 -3.89
N GLN A 440 8.58 -16.15 -3.67
CA GLN A 440 7.62 -16.95 -2.92
C GLN A 440 8.04 -17.03 -1.45
N ILE A 441 7.12 -16.78 -0.53
CA ILE A 441 7.35 -16.80 0.91
C ILE A 441 6.44 -17.85 1.58
N ASP A 442 7.00 -18.67 2.47
CA ASP A 442 6.22 -19.54 3.35
C ASP A 442 5.51 -18.68 4.41
N PRO A 443 4.18 -18.63 4.43
CA PRO A 443 3.44 -17.78 5.36
C PRO A 443 3.61 -18.16 6.85
N ARG A 444 4.04 -19.39 7.15
CA ARG A 444 4.25 -19.86 8.52
C ARG A 444 5.55 -19.31 9.10
N THR A 445 6.64 -19.41 8.34
CA THR A 445 7.99 -19.03 8.79
C THR A 445 8.37 -17.60 8.39
N GLY A 446 7.75 -17.07 7.34
CA GLY A 446 8.14 -15.82 6.67
C GLY A 446 9.43 -15.93 5.85
N GLY A 447 9.95 -17.14 5.65
CA GLY A 447 11.15 -17.37 4.83
C GLY A 447 10.84 -17.38 3.34
N VAL A 448 11.77 -16.85 2.53
CA VAL A 448 11.72 -16.96 1.07
C VAL A 448 12.01 -18.42 0.69
N LEU A 449 11.09 -19.04 -0.05
CA LEU A 449 11.19 -20.41 -0.56
C LEU A 449 11.94 -20.45 -1.89
N GLU A 450 11.54 -19.60 -2.83
CA GLU A 450 12.14 -19.47 -4.14
C GLU A 450 11.99 -18.04 -4.67
N THR A 451 12.83 -17.67 -5.63
CA THR A 451 12.75 -16.40 -6.36
C THR A 451 12.86 -16.69 -7.85
N LEU A 452 11.85 -16.25 -8.61
CA LEU A 452 11.68 -16.54 -10.03
C LEU A 452 11.83 -15.27 -10.86
N PRO A 453 12.50 -15.31 -12.03
CA PRO A 453 12.44 -14.20 -12.99
C PRO A 453 11.01 -13.99 -13.49
N ALA A 454 10.56 -12.74 -13.62
CA ALA A 454 9.15 -12.45 -13.91
C ALA A 454 8.88 -11.36 -14.96
N GLY A 455 9.89 -10.64 -15.45
CA GLY A 455 9.71 -9.62 -16.49
C GLY A 455 10.90 -8.67 -16.56
N THR A 456 10.69 -7.47 -17.13
CA THR A 456 11.66 -6.35 -17.04
C THR A 456 11.20 -5.25 -16.11
N ASP A 457 9.91 -5.17 -15.81
CA ASP A 457 9.35 -4.20 -14.90
C ASP A 457 8.08 -4.77 -14.27
N VAL A 458 8.28 -5.47 -13.14
CA VAL A 458 7.20 -6.20 -12.47
C VAL A 458 6.38 -5.26 -11.60
N ALA A 459 5.19 -4.88 -12.07
CA ALA A 459 4.40 -3.79 -11.48
C ALA A 459 3.27 -4.24 -10.55
N ALA A 460 2.63 -5.37 -10.86
CA ALA A 460 1.49 -5.89 -10.12
C ALA A 460 1.49 -7.43 -10.10
N ILE A 461 0.85 -8.01 -9.08
CA ILE A 461 0.78 -9.46 -8.89
C ILE A 461 -0.59 -9.86 -8.31
N ALA A 462 -1.11 -11.01 -8.73
CA ALA A 462 -2.17 -11.74 -8.02
C ALA A 462 -1.96 -13.24 -8.13
N ALA A 463 -2.42 -13.97 -7.11
CA ALA A 463 -2.35 -15.42 -7.05
C ALA A 463 -3.77 -16.00 -6.97
N GLY A 464 -4.11 -16.87 -7.92
CA GLY A 464 -5.44 -17.46 -8.06
C GLY A 464 -5.70 -17.90 -9.51
N GLU A 465 -6.87 -18.47 -9.79
CA GLU A 465 -7.15 -19.11 -11.09
C GLU A 465 -6.07 -20.15 -11.48
N GLY A 466 -5.51 -20.84 -10.48
CA GLY A 466 -4.49 -21.90 -10.64
C GLY A 466 -3.07 -21.42 -10.95
N ALA A 467 -2.78 -20.11 -10.93
CA ALA A 467 -1.44 -19.58 -11.23
C ALA A 467 -1.13 -18.28 -10.48
N VAL A 468 0.10 -17.81 -10.60
CA VAL A 468 0.52 -16.46 -10.21
C VAL A 468 0.61 -15.61 -11.48
N TRP A 469 -0.09 -14.48 -11.48
CA TRP A 469 -0.15 -13.55 -12.61
C TRP A 469 0.66 -12.32 -12.27
N VAL A 470 1.58 -11.93 -13.14
CA VAL A 470 2.50 -10.82 -12.92
C VAL A 470 2.48 -9.89 -14.12
N VAL A 471 2.35 -8.59 -13.87
CA VAL A 471 2.41 -7.58 -14.94
C VAL A 471 3.85 -7.19 -15.23
N ASP A 472 4.28 -7.30 -16.49
CA ASP A 472 5.51 -6.70 -17.04
C ASP A 472 5.14 -5.40 -17.76
N GLN A 473 5.19 -4.29 -17.03
CA GLN A 473 4.70 -2.98 -17.47
C GLN A 473 5.45 -2.46 -18.70
N ALA A 474 6.78 -2.56 -18.68
CA ALA A 474 7.64 -2.07 -19.76
C ALA A 474 7.39 -2.79 -21.11
N ARG A 475 6.94 -4.05 -21.09
CA ARG A 475 6.67 -4.83 -22.31
C ARG A 475 5.20 -4.89 -22.70
N GLY A 476 4.28 -4.35 -21.90
CA GLY A 476 2.85 -4.47 -22.17
C GLY A 476 2.34 -5.91 -22.06
N ARG A 477 2.82 -6.67 -21.05
CA ARG A 477 2.54 -8.11 -20.92
C ARG A 477 2.09 -8.50 -19.52
N VAL A 478 1.43 -9.65 -19.45
CA VAL A 478 1.21 -10.41 -18.22
C VAL A 478 1.92 -11.75 -18.34
N ALA A 479 2.80 -12.06 -17.38
CA ALA A 479 3.42 -13.36 -17.21
C ALA A 479 2.54 -14.25 -16.31
N ARG A 480 2.35 -15.51 -16.71
CA ARG A 480 1.72 -16.55 -15.89
C ARG A 480 2.82 -17.47 -15.36
N LEU A 481 3.00 -17.50 -14.04
CA LEU A 481 3.94 -18.35 -13.34
C LEU A 481 3.18 -19.52 -12.70
N GLU A 482 3.68 -20.73 -12.87
CA GLU A 482 3.21 -21.89 -12.12
C GLU A 482 4.20 -22.20 -11.00
N PRO A 483 3.74 -22.34 -9.74
CA PRO A 483 4.62 -22.64 -8.61
C PRO A 483 5.45 -23.91 -8.85
N GLY A 484 6.76 -23.85 -8.57
CA GLY A 484 7.70 -24.96 -8.77
C GLY A 484 8.35 -25.05 -10.15
N LEU A 485 8.05 -24.14 -11.08
CA LEU A 485 8.77 -24.00 -12.34
C LEU A 485 9.79 -22.85 -12.29
N SER A 486 10.97 -23.07 -12.87
CA SER A 486 12.11 -22.13 -12.83
C SER A 486 11.99 -20.93 -13.78
N ALA A 487 10.94 -20.83 -14.59
CA ALA A 487 10.72 -19.74 -15.55
C ALA A 487 9.21 -19.49 -15.78
N PRO A 488 8.82 -18.28 -16.25
CA PRO A 488 7.44 -18.02 -16.65
C PRO A 488 6.97 -19.02 -17.71
N VAL A 489 5.80 -19.60 -17.49
CA VAL A 489 5.22 -20.60 -18.39
C VAL A 489 4.73 -19.96 -19.67
N LEU A 490 4.22 -18.74 -19.57
CA LEU A 490 3.59 -18.04 -20.67
C LEU A 490 3.62 -16.52 -20.46
N THR A 491 3.74 -15.77 -21.55
CA THR A 491 3.51 -14.32 -21.56
C THR A 491 2.37 -13.97 -22.51
N ILE A 492 1.49 -13.08 -22.05
CA ILE A 492 0.27 -12.66 -22.75
C ILE A 492 0.39 -11.16 -23.01
N ASN A 493 0.29 -10.73 -24.27
CA ASN A 493 0.25 -9.32 -24.60
C ASN A 493 -1.10 -8.71 -24.20
N VAL A 494 -1.07 -7.56 -23.56
CA VAL A 494 -2.26 -6.78 -23.16
C VAL A 494 -2.21 -5.41 -23.85
N GLY A 495 -2.36 -4.31 -23.12
CA GLY A 495 -2.12 -2.95 -23.62
C GLY A 495 -0.80 -2.35 -23.15
N ASN A 496 -0.61 -1.06 -23.41
CA ASN A 496 0.54 -0.27 -22.97
C ASN A 496 0.40 0.18 -21.52
N GLY A 497 1.52 0.14 -20.80
CA GLY A 497 1.58 0.49 -19.38
C GLY A 497 0.59 -0.27 -18.51
N PRO A 498 0.51 -1.62 -18.58
CA PRO A 498 -0.28 -2.37 -17.63
C PRO A 498 0.29 -2.12 -16.22
N SER A 499 -0.57 -1.79 -15.26
CA SER A 499 -0.14 -1.27 -13.95
C SER A 499 -0.79 -1.97 -12.75
N ALA A 500 -1.98 -2.53 -12.94
CA ALA A 500 -2.72 -3.25 -11.92
C ALA A 500 -3.45 -4.44 -12.51
N LEU A 501 -3.72 -5.45 -11.67
CA LEU A 501 -4.50 -6.61 -12.07
C LEU A 501 -5.38 -7.09 -10.90
N ALA A 502 -6.53 -7.69 -11.23
CA ALA A 502 -7.44 -8.28 -10.25
C ALA A 502 -8.03 -9.60 -10.78
N LEU A 503 -8.30 -10.52 -9.87
CA LEU A 503 -8.98 -11.78 -10.17
C LEU A 503 -10.45 -11.68 -9.77
N GLY A 504 -11.35 -12.17 -10.62
CA GLY A 504 -12.77 -12.24 -10.30
C GLY A 504 -13.65 -12.48 -11.52
N ALA A 505 -14.87 -12.96 -11.27
CA ALA A 505 -15.80 -13.41 -12.31
C ALA A 505 -15.19 -14.43 -13.29
N GLY A 506 -14.30 -15.30 -12.78
CA GLY A 506 -13.60 -16.34 -13.55
C GLY A 506 -12.64 -15.79 -14.60
N SER A 507 -12.03 -14.63 -14.34
CA SER A 507 -11.15 -13.95 -15.30
C SER A 507 -10.06 -13.15 -14.60
N VAL A 508 -8.97 -12.91 -15.32
CA VAL A 508 -7.92 -11.97 -14.91
C VAL A 508 -8.18 -10.65 -15.61
N TRP A 509 -8.28 -9.56 -14.85
CA TRP A 509 -8.52 -8.22 -15.36
C TRP A 509 -7.25 -7.40 -15.20
N VAL A 510 -6.86 -6.65 -16.23
CA VAL A 510 -5.58 -5.93 -16.29
C VAL A 510 -5.84 -4.48 -16.72
N ALA A 511 -5.44 -3.52 -15.89
CA ALA A 511 -5.57 -2.10 -16.18
C ALA A 511 -4.37 -1.63 -17.01
N ASN A 512 -4.64 -1.11 -18.21
CA ASN A 512 -3.64 -0.55 -19.13
C ASN A 512 -3.69 0.98 -19.02
N THR A 513 -2.85 1.54 -18.16
CA THR A 513 -2.90 2.96 -17.77
C THR A 513 -2.75 3.90 -18.96
N LEU A 514 -1.84 3.59 -19.89
CA LEU A 514 -1.53 4.47 -21.02
C LEU A 514 -2.57 4.39 -22.15
N ASP A 515 -3.29 3.27 -22.24
CA ASP A 515 -4.32 3.08 -23.27
C ASP A 515 -5.72 3.48 -22.80
N SER A 516 -5.91 3.76 -21.50
CA SER A 516 -7.24 3.96 -20.90
C SER A 516 -8.17 2.77 -21.14
N THR A 517 -7.64 1.55 -21.02
CA THR A 517 -8.40 0.31 -21.21
C THR A 517 -8.19 -0.69 -20.06
N VAL A 518 -9.11 -1.65 -19.95
CA VAL A 518 -8.95 -2.86 -19.15
C VAL A 518 -8.99 -4.09 -20.07
N SER A 519 -7.96 -4.92 -20.03
CA SER A 519 -7.93 -6.21 -20.71
C SER A 519 -8.51 -7.30 -19.80
N ARG A 520 -9.38 -8.16 -20.36
CA ARG A 520 -9.91 -9.36 -19.70
C ARG A 520 -9.24 -10.59 -20.31
N ILE A 521 -8.59 -11.40 -19.48
CA ILE A 521 -7.94 -12.64 -19.88
C ILE A 521 -8.76 -13.82 -19.35
N ASP A 522 -9.00 -14.80 -20.22
CA ASP A 522 -9.50 -16.13 -19.80
C ASP A 522 -8.32 -16.96 -19.27
N PRO A 523 -8.30 -17.34 -17.98
CA PRO A 523 -7.20 -18.08 -17.38
C PRO A 523 -7.05 -19.51 -17.91
N ARG A 524 -8.09 -20.08 -18.53
CA ARG A 524 -8.04 -21.43 -19.11
C ARG A 524 -7.36 -21.44 -20.47
N SER A 525 -7.72 -20.48 -21.33
CA SER A 525 -7.15 -20.37 -22.67
C SER A 525 -5.89 -19.51 -22.73
N ASN A 526 -5.61 -18.72 -21.69
CA ASN A 526 -4.55 -17.71 -21.64
C ASN A 526 -4.62 -16.68 -22.77
N ARG A 527 -5.84 -16.22 -23.11
CA ARG A 527 -6.05 -15.24 -24.20
C ARG A 527 -6.81 -14.04 -23.66
N VAL A 528 -6.47 -12.86 -24.17
CA VAL A 528 -7.29 -11.67 -23.98
C VAL A 528 -8.61 -11.88 -24.75
N VAL A 529 -9.71 -11.97 -24.01
CA VAL A 529 -11.06 -12.18 -24.55
C VAL A 529 -11.84 -10.87 -24.73
N ALA A 530 -11.39 -9.78 -24.09
CA ALA A 530 -11.92 -8.44 -24.30
C ALA A 530 -10.89 -7.36 -23.93
N THR A 531 -10.94 -6.23 -24.62
CA THR A 531 -10.26 -4.98 -24.24
C THR A 531 -11.31 -3.88 -24.17
N ILE A 532 -11.49 -3.31 -22.98
CA ILE A 532 -12.65 -2.50 -22.63
C ILE A 532 -12.20 -1.07 -22.35
N PRO A 533 -12.68 -0.06 -23.09
CA PRO A 533 -12.40 1.34 -22.78
C PRO A 533 -12.97 1.74 -21.42
N VAL A 534 -12.17 2.47 -20.63
CA VAL A 534 -12.54 3.00 -19.31
C VAL A 534 -12.15 4.48 -19.21
N GLY A 535 -12.04 5.03 -17.98
CA GLY A 535 -11.53 6.39 -17.76
C GLY A 535 -10.02 6.49 -17.98
N ALA A 536 -9.50 7.71 -17.90
CA ALA A 536 -8.09 7.99 -18.12
C ALA A 536 -7.22 7.49 -16.94
N GLY A 537 -6.15 6.77 -17.26
CA GLY A 537 -5.20 6.27 -16.28
C GLY A 537 -5.76 5.23 -15.32
N PRO A 538 -6.35 4.11 -15.79
CA PRO A 538 -6.76 3.04 -14.89
C PRO A 538 -5.55 2.52 -14.11
N SER A 539 -5.60 2.56 -12.79
CA SER A 539 -4.46 2.31 -11.88
C SER A 539 -4.78 1.32 -10.75
N GLY A 540 -6.06 1.09 -10.46
CA GLY A 540 -6.52 0.14 -9.45
C GLY A 540 -7.76 -0.62 -9.90
N LEU A 541 -7.83 -1.90 -9.54
CA LEU A 541 -8.93 -2.81 -9.89
C LEU A 541 -9.46 -3.53 -8.66
N ALA A 542 -10.79 -3.64 -8.56
CA ALA A 542 -11.44 -4.41 -7.52
C ALA A 542 -12.60 -5.23 -8.10
N ALA A 543 -12.54 -6.55 -8.00
CA ALA A 543 -13.64 -7.41 -8.38
C ALA A 543 -14.66 -7.51 -7.25
N ALA A 544 -15.90 -7.10 -7.53
CA ALA A 544 -17.05 -7.18 -6.64
C ALA A 544 -18.09 -8.16 -7.20
N SER A 545 -19.08 -8.52 -6.39
CA SER A 545 -20.23 -9.33 -6.83
C SER A 545 -21.06 -8.63 -7.90
N ASP A 546 -21.07 -7.29 -7.95
CA ASP A 546 -21.85 -6.49 -8.88
C ASP A 546 -21.08 -6.05 -10.14
N GLY A 547 -19.76 -6.29 -10.20
CA GLY A 547 -18.93 -5.98 -11.34
C GLY A 547 -17.45 -5.78 -11.01
N VAL A 548 -16.66 -5.39 -12.01
CA VAL A 548 -15.26 -5.01 -11.82
C VAL A 548 -15.15 -3.50 -11.78
N TRP A 549 -14.70 -2.99 -10.64
CA TRP A 549 -14.53 -1.57 -10.40
C TRP A 549 -13.10 -1.13 -10.74
N VAL A 550 -12.99 0.01 -11.41
CA VAL A 550 -11.75 0.53 -12.00
C VAL A 550 -11.54 1.95 -11.49
N ALA A 551 -10.48 2.15 -10.71
CA ALA A 551 -9.97 3.46 -10.32
C ALA A 551 -9.20 4.08 -11.50
N ASN A 552 -9.69 5.21 -12.00
CA ASN A 552 -9.08 5.96 -13.11
C ASN A 552 -8.44 7.21 -12.52
N GLU A 553 -7.12 7.18 -12.40
CA GLU A 553 -6.32 8.15 -11.66
C GLU A 553 -6.36 9.55 -12.30
N PHE A 554 -6.30 9.62 -13.64
CA PHE A 554 -6.02 10.87 -14.34
C PHE A 554 -7.26 11.74 -14.61
N ASP A 555 -8.47 11.20 -14.44
CA ASP A 555 -9.72 11.93 -14.61
C ASP A 555 -10.62 11.95 -13.36
N ASP A 556 -10.08 11.51 -12.21
CA ASP A 556 -10.75 11.46 -10.91
C ASP A 556 -12.05 10.61 -10.91
N THR A 557 -12.09 9.52 -11.69
CA THR A 557 -13.29 8.67 -11.82
C THR A 557 -13.14 7.23 -11.31
N LEU A 558 -14.25 6.68 -10.83
CA LEU A 558 -14.42 5.25 -10.55
C LEU A 558 -15.45 4.67 -11.53
N THR A 559 -15.05 3.66 -12.30
CA THR A 559 -15.87 3.07 -13.36
C THR A 559 -16.21 1.62 -13.04
N ARG A 560 -17.41 1.14 -13.38
CA ARG A 560 -17.80 -0.27 -13.23
C ARG A 560 -17.98 -0.94 -14.58
N ILE A 561 -17.29 -2.06 -14.77
CA ILE A 561 -17.44 -2.98 -15.90
C ILE A 561 -18.35 -4.13 -15.47
N ARG A 562 -19.36 -4.46 -16.29
CA ARG A 562 -20.13 -5.70 -16.12
C ARG A 562 -19.42 -6.90 -16.78
N PRO A 563 -19.05 -7.95 -16.04
CA PRO A 563 -18.37 -9.12 -16.60
C PRO A 563 -19.17 -9.88 -17.67
N GLN A 564 -20.51 -9.82 -17.63
CA GLN A 564 -21.35 -10.56 -18.57
C GLN A 564 -21.39 -9.90 -19.95
N THR A 565 -21.23 -8.58 -20.03
CA THR A 565 -21.34 -7.81 -21.28
C THR A 565 -20.03 -7.17 -21.72
N ASN A 566 -18.99 -7.17 -20.87
CA ASN A 566 -17.73 -6.45 -21.09
C ASN A 566 -17.95 -4.96 -21.40
N ARG A 567 -18.97 -4.34 -20.79
CA ARG A 567 -19.27 -2.92 -20.97
C ARG A 567 -19.20 -2.17 -19.66
N VAL A 568 -18.72 -0.92 -19.76
CA VAL A 568 -18.89 0.08 -18.71
C VAL A 568 -20.36 0.45 -18.62
N ASP A 569 -20.96 0.27 -17.45
CA ASP A 569 -22.36 0.67 -17.20
C ASP A 569 -22.48 1.80 -16.17
N ARG A 570 -21.38 2.15 -15.50
CA ARG A 570 -21.36 3.22 -14.52
C ARG A 570 -20.00 3.92 -14.43
N THR A 571 -20.03 5.23 -14.21
CA THR A 571 -18.87 6.08 -13.92
C THR A 571 -19.27 7.08 -12.84
N ILE A 572 -18.45 7.19 -11.80
CA ILE A 572 -18.63 8.07 -10.64
C ILE A 572 -17.46 9.04 -10.61
N ARG A 573 -17.71 10.35 -10.53
CA ARG A 573 -16.66 11.35 -10.27
C ARG A 573 -16.39 11.43 -8.77
N LEU A 574 -15.14 11.24 -8.38
CA LEU A 574 -14.69 11.29 -7.01
C LEU A 574 -14.21 12.69 -6.60
N GLY A 575 -13.73 13.49 -7.57
CA GLY A 575 -13.17 14.82 -7.34
C GLY A 575 -11.83 14.80 -6.59
N GLN A 576 -11.26 13.62 -6.43
CA GLN A 576 -9.96 13.30 -5.86
C GLN A 576 -9.38 12.13 -6.66
N ARG A 577 -8.06 11.98 -6.63
CA ARG A 577 -7.32 11.03 -7.47
C ARG A 577 -7.41 9.61 -6.90
N PRO A 578 -8.15 8.67 -7.51
CA PRO A 578 -8.20 7.30 -7.00
C PRO A 578 -6.91 6.54 -7.32
N VAL A 579 -6.37 5.86 -6.31
CA VAL A 579 -5.09 5.13 -6.42
C VAL A 579 -5.31 3.62 -6.40
N ALA A 580 -6.15 3.13 -5.47
CA ALA A 580 -6.39 1.71 -5.29
C ALA A 580 -7.82 1.46 -4.80
N ALA A 581 -8.36 0.26 -5.07
CA ALA A 581 -9.69 -0.13 -4.64
C ALA A 581 -9.72 -1.57 -4.10
N ALA A 582 -10.58 -1.84 -3.12
CA ALA A 582 -10.84 -3.17 -2.57
C ALA A 582 -12.34 -3.33 -2.25
N THR A 583 -12.79 -4.58 -2.12
CA THR A 583 -14.19 -4.90 -1.83
C THR A 583 -14.35 -5.51 -0.45
N ALA A 584 -15.34 -5.06 0.32
CA ALA A 584 -15.72 -5.69 1.58
C ALA A 584 -17.17 -5.38 1.93
N THR A 585 -17.87 -6.31 2.59
CA THR A 585 -19.23 -6.08 3.11
C THR A 585 -20.22 -5.51 2.06
N GLY A 586 -20.13 -5.99 0.81
CA GLY A 586 -20.97 -5.51 -0.30
C GLY A 586 -20.71 -4.06 -0.75
N ALA A 587 -19.57 -3.47 -0.36
CA ALA A 587 -19.15 -2.14 -0.75
C ALA A 587 -17.77 -2.15 -1.41
N VAL A 588 -17.49 -1.11 -2.19
CA VAL A 588 -16.17 -0.83 -2.77
C VAL A 588 -15.53 0.29 -1.97
N PHE A 589 -14.36 0.02 -1.42
CA PHE A 589 -13.52 1.00 -0.73
C PHE A 589 -12.46 1.49 -1.71
N VAL A 590 -12.36 2.80 -1.90
CA VAL A 590 -11.43 3.42 -2.85
C VAL A 590 -10.54 4.38 -2.11
N ALA A 591 -9.24 4.09 -2.07
CA ALA A 591 -8.25 5.01 -1.55
C ALA A 591 -7.99 6.12 -2.57
N VAL A 592 -8.08 7.38 -2.12
CA VAL A 592 -7.90 8.57 -2.95
C VAL A 592 -6.80 9.46 -2.38
N GLY A 593 -5.91 9.92 -3.26
CA GLY A 593 -4.95 10.99 -2.99
C GLY A 593 -5.47 12.34 -3.47
N ALA A 594 -4.69 13.39 -3.23
CA ALA A 594 -4.99 14.72 -3.77
C ALA A 594 -5.05 14.68 -5.31
N SER A 595 -5.99 15.45 -5.87
CA SER A 595 -6.05 15.75 -7.30
C SER A 595 -5.70 17.22 -7.57
N PRO A 596 -4.98 17.54 -8.67
CA PRO A 596 -4.74 18.92 -9.09
C PRO A 596 -6.05 19.71 -9.24
N THR A 597 -7.15 19.07 -9.64
CA THR A 597 -8.46 19.75 -9.79
C THR A 597 -9.00 20.32 -8.49
N SER A 598 -8.60 19.74 -7.35
CA SER A 598 -9.11 20.09 -6.01
C SER A 598 -8.17 20.95 -5.17
N HIS A 599 -6.87 20.92 -5.48
CA HIS A 599 -5.82 21.53 -4.64
C HIS A 599 -4.85 22.45 -5.42
N ARG A 600 -5.18 22.80 -6.67
CA ARG A 600 -4.40 23.77 -7.44
C ARG A 600 -4.49 25.18 -6.85
N GLY A 601 -3.35 25.84 -6.73
CA GLY A 601 -3.26 27.26 -6.39
C GLY A 601 -2.21 27.57 -5.33
N GLY A 602 -2.09 28.85 -4.99
CA GLY A 602 -1.25 29.31 -3.88
C GLY A 602 0.24 29.42 -4.23
N THR A 603 1.04 29.81 -3.22
CA THR A 603 2.49 29.93 -3.34
C THR A 603 3.18 29.04 -2.33
N LEU A 604 3.92 28.03 -2.82
CA LEU A 604 4.75 27.17 -1.99
C LEU A 604 6.05 27.90 -1.64
N THR A 605 6.36 28.05 -0.36
CA THR A 605 7.60 28.67 0.12
C THR A 605 8.58 27.64 0.65
N ILE A 606 9.66 27.41 -0.08
CA ILE A 606 10.73 26.48 0.30
C ILE A 606 11.87 27.28 0.94
N VAL A 607 12.50 26.75 1.98
CA VAL A 607 13.69 27.33 2.61
C VAL A 607 14.81 26.29 2.56
N GLY A 608 15.94 26.64 1.95
CA GLY A 608 17.01 25.67 1.70
C GLY A 608 18.40 26.27 1.56
N SER A 609 19.34 25.39 1.23
CA SER A 609 20.70 25.70 0.79
C SER A 609 20.68 26.46 -0.55
N ASP A 610 21.85 26.91 -1.01
CA ASP A 610 21.96 27.58 -2.32
C ASP A 610 21.95 26.56 -3.46
N ILE A 611 21.61 27.00 -4.66
CA ILE A 611 21.58 26.16 -5.87
C ILE A 611 22.89 26.33 -6.63
N ASP A 612 23.48 25.22 -7.09
CA ASP A 612 24.72 25.26 -7.86
C ASP A 612 24.54 25.87 -9.26
N SER A 613 23.47 25.50 -9.97
CA SER A 613 23.12 26.12 -11.24
C SER A 613 21.67 25.91 -11.64
N ILE A 614 21.15 26.88 -12.41
CA ILE A 614 19.88 26.76 -13.15
C ILE A 614 20.09 26.37 -14.63
N ASP A 615 21.35 26.20 -15.07
CA ASP A 615 21.64 25.71 -16.43
C ASP A 615 21.62 24.17 -16.40
N PRO A 616 20.68 23.52 -17.11
CA PRO A 616 20.61 22.05 -17.14
C PRO A 616 21.93 21.42 -17.57
N ALA A 617 22.71 22.08 -18.44
CA ALA A 617 23.99 21.56 -18.90
C ALA A 617 25.06 21.39 -17.80
N VAL A 618 24.91 22.01 -16.62
CA VAL A 618 25.91 21.93 -15.53
C VAL A 618 25.33 21.71 -14.14
N ALA A 619 24.02 21.80 -13.96
CA ALA A 619 23.38 21.53 -12.68
C ALA A 619 23.65 20.08 -12.25
N TYR A 620 24.06 19.88 -11.00
CA TYR A 620 24.45 18.57 -10.47
C TYR A 620 24.07 18.34 -9.00
N THR A 621 23.84 19.41 -8.22
CA THR A 621 23.33 19.23 -6.86
C THR A 621 21.86 18.81 -6.85
N THR A 622 21.40 18.18 -5.75
CA THR A 622 19.99 17.83 -5.56
C THR A 622 19.06 19.05 -5.71
N ALA A 623 19.46 20.22 -5.21
CA ALA A 623 18.67 21.45 -5.35
C ALA A 623 18.66 21.99 -6.80
N GLY A 624 19.78 21.86 -7.52
CA GLY A 624 19.88 22.16 -8.95
C GLY A 624 18.97 21.26 -9.77
N TRP A 625 19.04 19.95 -9.55
CA TRP A 625 18.18 18.98 -10.22
C TRP A 625 16.70 19.16 -9.89
N ALA A 626 16.35 19.37 -8.62
CA ALA A 626 14.98 19.66 -8.20
C ALA A 626 14.42 20.90 -8.90
N THR A 627 15.27 21.89 -9.22
CA THR A 627 14.85 23.04 -10.02
C THR A 627 14.65 22.66 -11.49
N THR A 628 15.65 22.02 -12.12
CA THR A 628 15.62 21.74 -13.56
C THR A 628 14.50 20.77 -13.93
N ILE A 629 14.18 19.80 -13.08
CA ILE A 629 13.10 18.83 -13.34
C ILE A 629 11.69 19.45 -13.36
N MET A 630 11.51 20.63 -12.78
CA MET A 630 10.25 21.37 -12.81
C MET A 630 10.16 22.31 -14.03
N THR A 631 11.28 22.58 -14.69
CA THR A 631 11.40 23.59 -15.75
C THR A 631 11.78 23.01 -17.11
N ASN A 632 12.40 21.84 -17.16
CA ASN A 632 12.98 21.24 -18.34
C ASN A 632 12.57 19.77 -18.45
N ASP A 633 12.42 19.33 -19.69
CA ASP A 633 11.98 17.98 -20.04
C ASP A 633 12.91 17.38 -21.09
N GLY A 634 13.09 16.07 -20.98
CA GLY A 634 13.98 15.28 -21.82
C GLY A 634 13.19 14.40 -22.79
N LEU A 635 13.88 13.55 -23.55
CA LEU A 635 13.20 12.50 -24.33
C LEU A 635 12.52 11.50 -23.39
N THR A 636 13.20 11.21 -22.30
CA THR A 636 12.79 10.29 -21.24
C THR A 636 13.04 10.96 -19.90
N THR A 637 12.36 10.50 -18.86
CA THR A 637 12.62 10.93 -17.49
C THR A 637 12.32 9.77 -16.54
N PHE A 638 12.58 9.96 -15.25
CA PHE A 638 12.07 9.05 -14.23
C PHE A 638 10.65 9.42 -13.83
N ARG A 639 9.80 8.40 -13.59
CA ARG A 639 8.39 8.60 -13.27
C ARG A 639 8.20 9.55 -12.08
N ARG A 640 7.32 10.54 -12.22
CA ARG A 640 7.03 11.60 -11.22
C ARG A 640 6.03 11.13 -10.17
N VAL A 641 6.39 10.08 -9.46
CA VAL A 641 5.60 9.51 -8.37
C VAL A 641 6.50 9.20 -7.17
N GLY A 642 5.91 9.16 -5.98
CA GLY A 642 6.59 8.65 -4.80
C GLY A 642 6.75 7.12 -4.81
N GLY A 643 7.63 6.60 -3.97
CA GLY A 643 7.87 5.17 -3.85
C GLY A 643 8.84 4.60 -4.89
N VAL A 644 9.01 3.28 -4.89
CA VAL A 644 9.99 2.60 -5.75
C VAL A 644 9.70 2.76 -7.24
N GLU A 645 8.43 2.96 -7.60
CA GLU A 645 7.94 3.35 -8.93
C GLU A 645 8.72 4.55 -9.50
N GLY A 646 9.17 5.47 -8.63
CA GLY A 646 9.94 6.65 -9.02
C GLY A 646 11.32 6.36 -9.61
N THR A 647 11.77 5.09 -9.58
CA THR A 647 13.04 4.63 -10.21
C THR A 647 12.87 4.18 -11.66
N GLN A 648 11.63 4.12 -12.16
CA GLN A 648 11.30 3.67 -13.51
C GLN A 648 11.52 4.79 -14.54
N VAL A 649 12.20 4.47 -15.65
CA VAL A 649 12.31 5.37 -16.80
C VAL A 649 11.02 5.30 -17.61
N VAL A 650 10.47 6.47 -17.97
CA VAL A 650 9.23 6.62 -18.73
C VAL A 650 9.43 7.59 -19.90
N PRO A 651 8.64 7.48 -20.98
CA PRO A 651 8.72 8.43 -22.09
C PRO A 651 8.17 9.80 -21.68
N ASP A 652 8.93 10.84 -21.98
CA ASP A 652 8.60 12.23 -21.68
C ASP A 652 8.23 12.99 -22.96
N LEU A 653 9.16 13.76 -23.55
CA LEU A 653 8.95 14.38 -24.86
C LEU A 653 8.93 13.34 -25.99
N ALA A 654 9.42 12.11 -25.74
CA ALA A 654 9.21 10.97 -26.63
C ALA A 654 7.79 10.40 -26.48
N THR A 655 7.25 9.79 -27.53
CA THR A 655 5.96 9.09 -27.48
C THR A 655 6.05 7.74 -26.75
N ASP A 656 7.23 7.11 -26.78
CA ASP A 656 7.49 5.75 -26.32
C ASP A 656 8.98 5.58 -25.97
N LEU A 657 9.31 4.55 -25.19
CA LEU A 657 10.69 4.14 -24.97
C LEU A 657 11.16 3.30 -26.16
N PRO A 658 12.31 3.62 -26.79
CA PRO A 658 12.74 2.90 -27.96
C PRO A 658 13.25 1.51 -27.60
N THR A 659 12.94 0.53 -28.45
CA THR A 659 13.67 -0.74 -28.44
C THR A 659 15.03 -0.53 -29.12
N PRO A 660 16.17 -0.76 -28.44
CA PRO A 660 17.48 -0.54 -29.04
C PRO A 660 17.73 -1.48 -30.22
N THR A 661 18.33 -0.96 -31.29
CA THR A 661 18.72 -1.72 -32.48
C THR A 661 20.24 -1.75 -32.64
N ASP A 662 20.76 -2.45 -33.66
CA ASP A 662 22.21 -2.63 -33.89
C ASP A 662 22.94 -3.17 -32.64
N GLY A 663 22.37 -4.22 -32.04
CA GLY A 663 22.90 -4.83 -30.83
C GLY A 663 22.95 -3.89 -29.61
N GLY A 664 22.06 -2.90 -29.53
CA GLY A 664 22.03 -1.92 -28.44
C GLY A 664 22.87 -0.66 -28.67
N ARG A 665 23.30 -0.41 -29.91
CA ARG A 665 24.09 0.77 -30.30
C ARG A 665 23.27 1.90 -30.89
N THR A 666 22.04 1.63 -31.33
CA THR A 666 21.19 2.63 -31.98
C THR A 666 19.85 2.77 -31.26
N TYR A 667 19.49 4.02 -30.93
CA TYR A 667 18.26 4.38 -30.23
C TYR A 667 17.53 5.46 -31.02
N THR A 668 16.33 5.17 -31.53
CA THR A 668 15.53 6.12 -32.30
C THR A 668 14.27 6.50 -31.53
N PHE A 669 14.17 7.76 -31.13
CA PHE A 669 13.01 8.30 -30.41
C PHE A 669 12.11 9.05 -31.37
N ARG A 670 10.81 8.81 -31.28
CA ARG A 670 9.78 9.61 -31.92
C ARG A 670 9.30 10.67 -30.94
N LEU A 671 9.30 11.93 -31.36
CA LEU A 671 8.92 13.04 -30.51
C LEU A 671 7.40 13.25 -30.53
N ARG A 672 6.87 13.79 -29.43
CA ARG A 672 5.55 14.40 -29.39
C ARG A 672 5.55 15.68 -30.24
N ARG A 673 4.44 15.95 -30.90
CA ARG A 673 4.27 17.16 -31.73
C ARG A 673 3.55 18.26 -30.95
N GLY A 674 3.78 19.52 -31.33
CA GLY A 674 3.07 20.67 -30.76
C GLY A 674 3.51 21.07 -29.34
N ILE A 675 4.64 20.56 -28.86
CA ILE A 675 5.21 20.97 -27.57
C ILE A 675 5.98 22.28 -27.76
N HIS A 676 5.70 23.27 -26.91
CA HIS A 676 6.30 24.59 -26.98
C HIS A 676 7.06 24.91 -25.69
N TYR A 677 8.19 25.59 -25.83
CA TYR A 677 8.87 26.24 -24.73
C TYR A 677 8.03 27.40 -24.17
N SER A 678 8.39 27.90 -22.99
CA SER A 678 7.70 28.98 -22.29
C SER A 678 7.73 30.34 -23.02
N ASN A 679 8.58 30.48 -24.03
CA ASN A 679 8.61 31.64 -24.93
C ASN A 679 7.78 31.43 -26.23
N GLY A 680 7.06 30.32 -26.35
CA GLY A 680 6.25 29.97 -27.52
C GLY A 680 7.03 29.34 -28.68
N ALA A 681 8.35 29.12 -28.57
CA ALA A 681 9.10 28.40 -29.58
C ALA A 681 8.74 26.91 -29.58
N LEU A 682 8.69 26.27 -30.75
CA LEU A 682 8.42 24.84 -30.89
C LEU A 682 9.66 24.01 -30.52
N VAL A 683 9.49 22.95 -29.73
CA VAL A 683 10.54 21.95 -29.46
C VAL A 683 10.78 21.13 -30.73
N ARG A 684 12.04 20.99 -31.16
CA ARG A 684 12.42 20.28 -32.40
C ARG A 684 13.43 19.16 -32.14
N PRO A 685 13.50 18.12 -33.00
CA PRO A 685 14.55 17.09 -32.94
C PRO A 685 15.98 17.63 -32.78
N GLU A 686 16.32 18.72 -33.46
CA GLU A 686 17.64 19.37 -33.38
C GLU A 686 18.01 19.86 -31.97
N ASP A 687 17.03 20.21 -31.13
CA ASP A 687 17.26 20.74 -29.79
C ASP A 687 17.99 19.73 -28.88
N PHE A 688 17.79 18.43 -29.09
CA PHE A 688 18.45 17.36 -28.31
C PHE A 688 19.92 17.19 -28.70
N ARG A 689 20.22 17.27 -30.00
CA ARG A 689 21.61 17.30 -30.48
C ARG A 689 22.33 18.53 -29.93
N ARG A 690 21.64 19.68 -29.92
CA ARG A 690 22.16 20.92 -29.34
C ARG A 690 22.40 20.80 -27.84
N ALA A 691 21.46 20.24 -27.09
CA ALA A 691 21.55 20.06 -25.64
C ALA A 691 22.80 19.25 -25.26
N LEU A 692 23.01 18.09 -25.89
CA LEU A 692 24.20 17.28 -25.61
C LEU A 692 25.49 17.99 -26.02
N ALA A 693 25.52 18.64 -27.19
CA ALA A 693 26.69 19.43 -27.60
C ALA A 693 27.00 20.54 -26.58
N ARG A 694 25.98 21.26 -26.08
CA ARG A 694 26.17 22.27 -25.01
C ARG A 694 26.72 21.63 -23.74
N ASN A 695 26.14 20.52 -23.28
CA ASN A 695 26.62 19.80 -22.10
C ASN A 695 28.11 19.49 -22.20
N ILE A 696 28.56 18.91 -23.32
CA ILE A 696 29.97 18.59 -23.53
C ILE A 696 30.83 19.86 -23.55
N ILE A 697 30.46 20.85 -24.36
CA ILE A 697 31.27 22.08 -24.55
C ILE A 697 31.44 22.85 -23.23
N VAL A 698 30.35 23.04 -22.49
CA VAL A 698 30.37 23.84 -21.25
C VAL A 698 31.21 23.14 -20.19
N ASN A 699 31.05 21.82 -20.01
CA ASN A 699 31.78 21.07 -18.99
C ASN A 699 33.26 20.86 -19.34
N SER A 700 33.61 20.67 -20.62
CA SER A 700 35.01 20.60 -21.05
C SER A 700 35.78 21.90 -20.79
N ARG A 701 35.11 23.07 -20.86
CA ARG A 701 35.74 24.37 -20.57
C ARG A 701 35.85 24.66 -19.07
N ARG A 702 34.92 24.16 -18.25
CA ARG A 702 34.89 24.42 -16.79
C ARG A 702 35.77 23.47 -15.99
N GLY A 703 36.13 22.32 -16.55
CA GLY A 703 36.95 21.32 -15.86
C GLY A 703 36.18 20.60 -14.75
N ALA A 704 35.59 19.46 -15.11
CA ALA A 704 34.93 18.47 -14.24
C ALA A 704 33.44 18.70 -13.92
N GLN A 705 32.60 17.85 -14.52
CA GLN A 705 31.30 17.39 -14.02
C GLN A 705 31.12 15.93 -14.48
N PRO A 706 30.62 15.01 -13.64
CA PRO A 706 30.45 13.59 -14.00
C PRO A 706 29.52 13.36 -15.19
N THR A 707 28.53 14.24 -15.38
CA THR A 707 27.47 14.12 -16.40
C THR A 707 28.00 14.06 -17.83
N PHE A 708 29.09 14.75 -18.16
CA PHE A 708 29.76 14.60 -19.47
C PHE A 708 30.24 13.15 -19.70
N GLY A 709 30.84 12.53 -18.67
CA GLY A 709 31.41 11.19 -18.76
C GLY A 709 30.39 10.13 -19.20
N TYR A 710 29.12 10.35 -18.86
CA TYR A 710 28.01 9.44 -19.19
C TYR A 710 27.71 9.37 -20.69
N PHE A 711 27.87 10.48 -21.42
CA PHE A 711 27.60 10.54 -22.85
C PHE A 711 28.84 10.34 -23.71
N GLY A 712 29.97 10.01 -23.09
CA GLY A 712 31.22 9.74 -23.79
C GLY A 712 31.08 8.69 -24.88
N GLY A 713 30.15 7.72 -24.75
CA GLY A 713 29.89 6.65 -25.71
C GLY A 713 29.24 7.07 -27.03
N VAL A 714 28.57 8.23 -27.09
CA VAL A 714 27.95 8.76 -28.32
C VAL A 714 29.03 9.05 -29.36
N ILE A 715 28.81 8.65 -30.63
CA ILE A 715 29.77 8.89 -31.71
C ILE A 715 30.05 10.40 -31.84
N GLY A 716 31.33 10.80 -31.82
CA GLY A 716 31.76 12.20 -31.87
C GLY A 716 31.95 12.88 -30.51
N ALA A 717 31.34 12.37 -29.42
CA ALA A 717 31.36 13.04 -28.10
C ALA A 717 32.78 13.26 -27.53
N THR A 718 33.65 12.24 -27.60
CA THR A 718 35.04 12.37 -27.12
C THR A 718 35.85 13.38 -27.94
N GLY A 719 35.63 13.44 -29.26
CA GLY A 719 36.27 14.42 -30.14
C GLY A 719 35.78 15.84 -29.86
N CYS A 720 34.48 16.01 -29.61
CA CYS A 720 33.88 17.26 -29.18
C CYS A 720 34.48 17.74 -27.83
N ALA A 721 34.62 16.85 -26.86
CA ALA A 721 35.21 17.19 -25.55
C ALA A 721 36.67 17.61 -25.65
N ALA A 722 37.47 16.91 -26.48
CA ALA A 722 38.87 17.24 -26.72
C ALA A 722 39.04 18.57 -27.47
N ARG A 723 38.10 18.92 -28.36
CA ARG A 723 38.13 20.15 -29.15
C ARG A 723 36.77 20.85 -29.16
N PRO A 724 36.36 21.50 -28.05
CA PRO A 724 35.02 22.07 -27.90
C PRO A 724 34.65 23.12 -28.95
N ALA A 725 35.64 23.83 -29.50
CA ALA A 725 35.44 24.80 -30.58
C ALA A 725 35.10 24.17 -31.93
N ARG A 726 35.37 22.86 -32.11
CA ARG A 726 35.08 22.09 -33.33
C ARG A 726 34.18 20.89 -33.00
N CYS A 727 33.25 21.07 -32.06
CA CYS A 727 32.34 20.02 -31.64
C CYS A 727 31.44 19.58 -32.81
N ASP A 728 31.49 18.29 -33.13
CA ASP A 728 30.64 17.67 -34.14
C ASP A 728 30.03 16.37 -33.61
N LEU A 729 28.70 16.35 -33.54
CA LEU A 729 27.88 15.21 -33.15
C LEU A 729 26.96 14.72 -34.29
N SER A 730 27.13 15.23 -35.52
CA SER A 730 26.23 14.94 -36.65
C SER A 730 26.11 13.45 -36.99
N ARG A 731 27.18 12.67 -36.75
CA ARG A 731 27.18 11.20 -36.92
C ARG A 731 26.65 10.43 -35.72
N GLY A 732 26.66 11.05 -34.53
CA GLY A 732 26.22 10.42 -33.29
C GLY A 732 24.77 10.73 -32.94
N ILE A 733 24.22 11.85 -33.42
CA ILE A 733 22.83 12.23 -33.21
C ILE A 733 22.28 12.76 -34.53
N ILE A 734 21.28 12.05 -35.06
CA ILE A 734 20.60 12.37 -36.32
C ILE A 734 19.19 12.86 -35.99
N PRO A 735 18.96 14.18 -35.97
CA PRO A 735 17.62 14.74 -35.93
C PRO A 735 16.97 14.67 -37.33
N ASP A 736 15.69 14.32 -37.38
CA ASP A 736 14.88 14.30 -38.60
C ASP A 736 13.57 15.05 -38.36
N ASP A 737 13.49 16.28 -38.87
CA ASP A 737 12.30 17.13 -38.77
C ASP A 737 11.12 16.63 -39.63
N ARG A 738 11.37 15.80 -40.66
CA ARG A 738 10.30 15.23 -41.50
C ARG A 738 9.64 14.05 -40.78
N ALA A 739 10.45 13.14 -40.24
CA ALA A 739 9.96 11.99 -39.46
C ALA A 739 9.54 12.40 -38.04
N TRP A 740 10.03 13.54 -37.55
CA TRP A 740 9.89 14.00 -36.16
C TRP A 740 10.54 13.05 -35.16
N THR A 741 11.76 12.65 -35.47
CA THR A 741 12.55 11.66 -34.72
C THR A 741 13.95 12.18 -34.41
N VAL A 742 14.56 11.65 -33.36
CA VAL A 742 15.99 11.82 -33.08
C VAL A 742 16.62 10.44 -32.87
N THR A 743 17.71 10.16 -33.58
CA THR A 743 18.43 8.89 -33.49
C THR A 743 19.80 9.09 -32.87
N PHE A 744 20.13 8.31 -31.84
CA PHE A 744 21.45 8.26 -31.22
C PHE A 744 22.22 7.02 -31.69
N HIS A 745 23.48 7.21 -32.06
CA HIS A 745 24.43 6.15 -32.39
C HIS A 745 25.59 6.13 -31.38
N LEU A 746 25.80 4.97 -30.78
CA LEU A 746 26.81 4.71 -29.77
C LEU A 746 27.98 3.91 -30.35
N ARG A 747 29.18 4.10 -29.81
CA ARG A 747 30.37 3.31 -30.20
C ARG A 747 30.34 1.88 -29.67
N ALA A 748 29.56 1.63 -28.64
CA ALA A 748 29.37 0.32 -28.02
C ALA A 748 27.97 0.27 -27.37
N PRO A 749 27.40 -0.93 -27.16
CA PRO A 749 26.14 -1.07 -26.44
C PRO A 749 26.24 -0.49 -25.03
N ASP A 750 25.19 0.19 -24.59
CA ASP A 750 25.13 0.83 -23.27
C ASP A 750 23.75 0.58 -22.64
N PRO A 751 23.62 -0.41 -21.74
CA PRO A 751 22.33 -0.78 -21.15
C PRO A 751 21.75 0.32 -20.25
N ASP A 752 22.59 1.25 -19.77
CA ASP A 752 22.20 2.34 -18.89
C ASP A 752 21.87 3.63 -19.66
N PHE A 753 21.81 3.58 -21.00
CA PHE A 753 21.69 4.79 -21.83
C PHE A 753 20.39 5.56 -21.57
N LEU A 754 19.27 4.85 -21.38
CA LEU A 754 17.98 5.48 -21.07
C LEU A 754 17.99 6.15 -19.68
N TYR A 755 18.66 5.57 -18.68
CA TYR A 755 18.84 6.22 -17.38
C TYR A 755 19.63 7.53 -17.50
N LYS A 756 20.66 7.57 -18.35
CA LYS A 756 21.48 8.76 -18.58
C LYS A 756 20.68 9.85 -19.31
N LEU A 757 19.87 9.48 -20.29
CA LEU A 757 18.97 10.41 -20.99
C LEU A 757 17.84 10.94 -20.11
N ALA A 758 17.51 10.25 -19.01
CA ALA A 758 16.55 10.71 -18.01
C ALA A 758 17.11 11.76 -17.04
N LEU A 759 18.41 12.10 -17.14
CA LEU A 759 19.01 13.17 -16.34
C LEU A 759 18.83 14.53 -17.02
N PRO A 760 18.61 15.62 -16.24
CA PRO A 760 18.37 16.96 -16.79
C PRO A 760 19.50 17.52 -17.64
N ALA A 761 20.69 16.91 -17.55
CA ALA A 761 21.93 17.31 -18.20
C ALA A 761 21.83 17.51 -19.72
N VAL A 762 20.85 16.86 -20.36
CA VAL A 762 20.63 16.82 -21.81
C VAL A 762 19.17 17.09 -22.20
N ASP A 763 18.40 17.69 -21.30
CA ASP A 763 17.03 18.14 -21.59
C ASP A 763 17.00 19.11 -22.77
N ALA A 764 15.84 19.18 -23.43
CA ALA A 764 15.66 20.02 -24.60
C ALA A 764 15.98 21.49 -24.28
N VAL A 765 16.80 22.11 -25.12
CA VAL A 765 17.07 23.55 -25.10
C VAL A 765 16.96 24.09 -26.51
N PRO A 766 16.42 25.31 -26.72
CA PRO A 766 16.32 25.87 -28.05
C PRO A 766 17.68 25.86 -28.76
N ALA A 767 17.71 25.48 -30.05
CA ALA A 767 18.94 25.44 -30.85
C ALA A 767 19.80 26.73 -30.77
N THR A 768 19.15 27.89 -30.58
CA THR A 768 19.76 29.23 -30.43
C THR A 768 20.47 29.45 -29.08
N THR A 769 20.33 28.55 -28.12
CA THR A 769 20.93 28.68 -26.79
C THR A 769 22.47 28.73 -26.89
N PRO A 770 23.16 29.69 -26.24
CA PRO A 770 24.62 29.83 -26.35
C PRO A 770 25.39 28.59 -25.86
N ALA A 771 26.49 28.22 -26.53
CA ALA A 771 27.40 27.15 -26.09
C ALA A 771 28.35 27.60 -24.96
N LYS A 772 27.80 28.23 -23.92
CA LYS A 772 28.46 28.68 -22.70
C LYS A 772 27.47 28.58 -21.53
N HIS A 773 27.99 28.62 -20.30
CA HIS A 773 27.18 28.70 -19.10
C HIS A 773 26.29 29.96 -19.12
N ILE A 774 25.02 29.81 -18.77
CA ILE A 774 24.03 30.92 -18.81
C ILE A 774 24.09 31.87 -17.59
N GLY A 775 24.89 31.54 -16.57
CA GLY A 775 24.95 32.31 -15.33
C GLY A 775 23.60 32.28 -14.62
N THR A 776 23.01 33.45 -14.41
CA THR A 776 21.72 33.66 -13.73
C THR A 776 20.54 33.89 -14.68
N HIS A 777 20.76 33.87 -16.00
CA HIS A 777 19.73 34.16 -16.99
C HIS A 777 18.89 32.90 -17.28
N PRO A 778 17.59 32.88 -16.97
CA PRO A 778 16.74 31.72 -17.24
C PRO A 778 16.72 31.29 -18.70
N LEU A 779 16.66 29.97 -18.93
CA LEU A 779 16.33 29.41 -20.25
C LEU A 779 14.82 29.27 -20.43
N PRO A 780 14.30 29.28 -21.68
CA PRO A 780 12.94 28.88 -21.95
C PRO A 780 12.68 27.46 -21.43
N ALA A 781 11.58 27.30 -20.70
CA ALA A 781 11.20 26.08 -20.01
C ALA A 781 10.23 25.26 -20.86
N THR A 782 10.33 23.94 -20.83
CA THR A 782 9.27 23.05 -21.35
C THR A 782 8.28 22.69 -20.25
N GLY A 783 8.76 22.51 -19.01
CA GLY A 783 7.99 21.95 -17.89
C GLY A 783 6.84 22.84 -17.38
N PRO A 784 6.13 22.40 -16.32
CA PRO A 784 4.97 23.10 -15.75
C PRO A 784 5.31 24.46 -15.17
N TYR A 785 6.58 24.70 -14.84
CA TYR A 785 7.08 25.98 -14.34
C TYR A 785 8.15 26.57 -15.24
N MET A 786 8.28 27.88 -15.19
CA MET A 786 9.41 28.63 -15.72
C MET A 786 10.03 29.49 -14.61
N ILE A 787 11.34 29.71 -14.69
CA ILE A 787 12.04 30.59 -13.75
C ILE A 787 11.69 32.04 -14.10
N ARG A 788 11.05 32.76 -13.16
CA ARG A 788 10.79 34.19 -13.29
C ARG A 788 11.99 35.02 -12.86
N THR A 789 12.61 34.66 -11.73
CA THR A 789 13.79 35.35 -11.17
C THR A 789 14.69 34.35 -10.45
N TYR A 790 16.00 34.49 -10.62
CA TYR A 790 17.00 33.77 -9.85
C TYR A 790 18.07 34.75 -9.33
N GLU A 791 18.17 34.85 -8.01
CA GLU A 791 19.09 35.68 -7.26
C GLU A 791 19.94 34.75 -6.37
N PRO A 792 21.15 34.33 -6.81
CA PRO A 792 22.00 33.39 -6.06
C PRO A 792 22.19 33.80 -4.60
N GLY A 793 22.13 32.83 -3.69
CA GLY A 793 22.25 33.05 -2.24
C GLY A 793 21.09 33.82 -1.60
N ARG A 794 20.03 34.16 -2.35
CA ARG A 794 18.88 34.92 -1.83
C ARG A 794 17.53 34.28 -2.18
N ARG A 795 17.22 34.11 -3.47
CA ARG A 795 15.88 33.67 -3.88
C ARG A 795 15.82 33.08 -5.30
N LEU A 796 15.06 32.01 -5.46
CA LEU A 796 14.54 31.53 -6.75
C LEU A 796 13.01 31.67 -6.75
N ARG A 797 12.44 32.16 -7.86
CA ARG A 797 10.97 32.20 -8.06
C ARG A 797 10.59 31.50 -9.35
N LEU A 798 9.79 30.44 -9.21
CA LEU A 798 9.16 29.72 -10.29
C LEU A 798 7.70 30.17 -10.42
N VAL A 799 7.21 30.27 -11.65
CA VAL A 799 5.81 30.58 -11.98
C VAL A 799 5.34 29.62 -13.07
N ARG A 800 4.03 29.43 -13.21
CA ARG A 800 3.48 28.56 -14.27
C ARG A 800 4.02 28.92 -15.66
N ASN A 801 4.37 27.89 -16.42
CA ASN A 801 4.62 28.00 -17.85
C ASN A 801 3.27 28.10 -18.60
N PRO A 802 2.96 29.22 -19.27
CA PRO A 802 1.67 29.41 -19.93
C PRO A 802 1.44 28.44 -21.11
N HIS A 803 2.52 27.92 -21.70
CA HIS A 803 2.48 27.01 -22.84
C HIS A 803 2.48 25.53 -22.44
N PHE A 804 2.72 25.21 -21.16
CA PHE A 804 2.69 23.84 -20.70
C PHE A 804 1.30 23.23 -20.83
N ARG A 805 1.27 21.98 -21.29
CA ARG A 805 0.11 21.10 -21.31
C ARG A 805 0.62 19.71 -20.94
N ILE A 806 -0.16 18.92 -20.23
CA ILE A 806 0.27 17.58 -19.87
C ILE A 806 0.36 16.74 -21.15
N TRP A 807 1.56 16.33 -21.53
CA TRP A 807 1.80 15.43 -22.67
C TRP A 807 2.13 14.00 -22.23
N SER A 808 2.57 13.82 -20.99
CA SER A 808 2.80 12.53 -20.33
C SER A 808 2.58 12.71 -18.83
N GLN A 809 1.50 12.14 -18.27
CA GLN A 809 1.20 12.25 -16.84
C GLN A 809 2.28 11.59 -15.96
N ASP A 810 2.81 10.44 -16.41
CA ASP A 810 3.85 9.71 -15.68
C ASP A 810 5.19 10.47 -15.66
N ALA A 811 5.51 11.18 -16.74
CA ALA A 811 6.78 11.89 -16.89
C ALA A 811 6.73 13.32 -16.36
N GLN A 812 5.63 14.04 -16.60
CA GLN A 812 5.48 15.45 -16.27
C GLN A 812 4.01 15.80 -15.97
N PRO A 813 3.53 15.50 -14.75
CA PRO A 813 2.17 15.85 -14.32
C PRO A 813 2.02 17.36 -14.13
N GLU A 814 0.78 17.81 -13.93
CA GLU A 814 0.54 19.22 -13.59
C GLU A 814 1.03 19.55 -12.18
N GLY A 815 1.69 20.70 -12.04
CA GLY A 815 2.11 21.22 -10.74
C GLY A 815 0.96 21.89 -9.97
N TYR A 816 0.92 21.65 -8.66
CA TYR A 816 -0.14 22.16 -7.78
C TYR A 816 -0.03 23.67 -7.52
N PRO A 817 1.12 24.22 -7.07
CA PRO A 817 1.24 25.65 -6.76
C PRO A 817 1.14 26.56 -7.99
N ASP A 818 0.64 27.79 -7.83
CA ASP A 818 0.73 28.82 -8.90
C ASP A 818 2.15 29.41 -9.01
N ALA A 819 2.84 29.45 -7.88
CA ALA A 819 4.23 29.86 -7.79
C ALA A 819 4.96 29.03 -6.73
N ILE A 820 6.26 28.86 -6.94
CA ILE A 820 7.17 28.29 -5.94
C ILE A 820 8.24 29.35 -5.66
N VAL A 821 8.41 29.71 -4.40
CA VAL A 821 9.42 30.64 -3.93
C VAL A 821 10.41 29.88 -3.06
N TRP A 822 11.66 29.81 -3.50
CA TRP A 822 12.73 29.20 -2.73
C TRP A 822 13.61 30.29 -2.12
N LYS A 823 13.67 30.35 -0.79
CA LYS A 823 14.61 31.18 -0.02
C LYS A 823 15.93 30.43 0.11
N LEU A 824 16.99 30.98 -0.48
CA LEU A 824 18.28 30.30 -0.67
C LEU A 824 19.31 30.73 0.38
N GLY A 825 20.33 29.90 0.57
CA GLY A 825 21.49 30.24 1.41
C GLY A 825 21.28 30.09 2.92
N HIS A 826 20.23 29.39 3.35
CA HIS A 826 19.91 29.21 4.77
C HIS A 826 20.54 27.93 5.36
N ALA A 827 21.09 28.04 6.57
CA ALA A 827 21.55 26.89 7.35
C ALA A 827 20.37 26.04 7.86
N PRO A 828 20.53 24.73 8.11
CA PRO A 828 19.44 23.83 8.50
C PRO A 828 18.56 24.34 9.66
N ALA A 829 19.17 24.87 10.73
CA ALA A 829 18.40 25.42 11.86
C ALA A 829 17.52 26.62 11.47
N ALA A 830 17.98 27.48 10.56
CA ALA A 830 17.19 28.60 10.06
C ALA A 830 16.06 28.15 9.11
N GLN A 831 16.29 27.06 8.36
CA GLN A 831 15.23 26.44 7.55
C GLN A 831 14.11 25.91 8.44
N VAL A 832 14.46 25.17 9.50
CA VAL A 832 13.50 24.64 10.49
C VAL A 832 12.72 25.77 11.16
N HIS A 833 13.41 26.80 11.66
CA HIS A 833 12.76 27.93 12.30
C HIS A 833 11.79 28.67 11.37
N ALA A 834 12.10 28.75 10.07
CA ALA A 834 11.20 29.36 9.09
C ALA A 834 9.89 28.58 8.96
N VAL A 835 9.94 27.25 9.00
CA VAL A 835 8.75 26.39 8.99
C VAL A 835 7.98 26.48 10.31
N GLU A 836 8.65 26.43 11.46
CA GLU A 836 8.01 26.57 12.79
C GLU A 836 7.29 27.93 12.94
N SER A 837 7.89 29.01 12.41
CA SER A 837 7.30 30.37 12.43
C SER A 837 6.22 30.61 11.38
N GLY A 838 5.96 29.63 10.49
CA GLY A 838 5.00 29.75 9.38
C GLY A 838 5.46 30.64 8.23
N SER A 839 6.74 31.06 8.21
CA SER A 839 7.34 31.86 7.13
C SER A 839 7.90 31.01 5.98
N GLY A 840 7.86 29.68 6.12
CA GLY A 840 8.15 28.68 5.09
C GLY A 840 7.23 27.46 5.22
N ASP A 841 7.05 26.75 4.11
CA ASP A 841 6.22 25.54 4.03
C ASP A 841 7.05 24.26 4.07
N MET A 842 8.33 24.32 3.68
CA MET A 842 9.23 23.17 3.69
C MET A 842 10.69 23.58 3.93
N ALA A 843 11.39 22.82 4.77
CA ALA A 843 12.85 22.79 4.87
C ALA A 843 13.39 21.70 3.93
N PHE A 844 14.10 22.09 2.85
CA PHE A 844 14.43 21.18 1.73
C PHE A 844 15.68 20.32 1.93
N ASP A 845 16.76 20.89 2.44
CA ASP A 845 18.07 20.22 2.50
C ASP A 845 18.51 20.12 3.96
N SER A 846 17.71 19.37 4.72
CA SER A 846 17.81 19.32 6.18
C SER A 846 18.82 18.26 6.67
N GLY A 847 19.63 17.69 5.78
CA GLY A 847 20.70 16.73 6.10
C GLY A 847 21.78 17.24 7.06
N GLY A 848 21.74 18.51 7.45
CA GLY A 848 22.56 19.10 8.50
C GLY A 848 21.81 19.49 9.79
N ILE A 849 20.55 19.05 9.98
CA ILE A 849 19.86 19.17 11.27
C ILE A 849 20.72 18.48 12.35
N SER A 850 20.84 19.10 13.52
CA SER A 850 21.55 18.49 14.64
C SER A 850 20.70 17.38 15.27
N PRO A 851 21.31 16.31 15.82
CA PRO A 851 20.57 15.26 16.53
C PRO A 851 19.61 15.79 17.59
N THR A 852 20.04 16.83 18.34
CA THR A 852 19.19 17.49 19.35
C THR A 852 17.96 18.14 18.72
N LEU A 853 18.15 18.94 17.65
CA LEU A 853 17.03 19.59 16.98
C LEU A 853 16.10 18.56 16.33
N LEU A 854 16.62 17.47 15.80
CA LEU A 854 15.81 16.40 15.25
C LEU A 854 14.94 15.74 16.33
N GLY A 855 15.52 15.38 17.48
CA GLY A 855 14.75 14.81 18.60
C GLY A 855 13.64 15.77 19.09
N ASP A 856 13.91 17.08 19.12
CA ASP A 856 12.91 18.09 19.45
C ASP A 856 11.79 18.18 18.39
N LEU A 857 12.11 17.99 17.11
CA LEU A 857 11.15 17.99 16.02
C LEU A 857 10.30 16.72 16.00
N GLU A 858 10.91 15.55 16.21
CA GLU A 858 10.21 14.27 16.27
C GLU A 858 9.25 14.23 17.46
N THR A 859 9.62 14.86 18.58
CA THR A 859 8.75 14.96 19.76
C THR A 859 7.58 15.91 19.54
N ARG A 860 7.81 17.09 18.96
CA ARG A 860 6.80 18.16 18.85
C ARG A 860 5.97 18.12 17.57
N TYR A 861 6.53 17.57 16.50
CA TYR A 861 5.99 17.62 15.14
C TYR A 861 6.12 16.28 14.41
N ALA A 862 5.94 15.15 15.11
CA ALA A 862 6.04 13.80 14.55
C ALA A 862 5.32 13.63 13.20
N SER A 863 4.11 14.19 13.06
CA SER A 863 3.31 14.09 11.84
C SER A 863 3.75 15.01 10.70
N GLN A 864 4.77 15.84 10.89
CA GLN A 864 5.33 16.80 9.91
C GLN A 864 6.77 16.49 9.50
N VAL A 865 7.48 15.69 10.30
CA VAL A 865 8.81 15.17 9.98
C VAL A 865 8.65 13.93 9.10
N ARG A 866 9.43 13.83 8.04
CA ARG A 866 9.47 12.67 7.13
C ARG A 866 10.90 12.18 7.00
N GLN A 867 11.06 10.86 7.00
CA GLN A 867 12.35 10.20 6.91
C GLN A 867 12.31 9.18 5.77
N ASN A 868 13.25 9.25 4.84
CA ASN A 868 13.29 8.34 3.70
C ASN A 868 14.71 7.86 3.40
N PRO A 869 14.90 6.60 2.96
CA PRO A 869 16.21 6.09 2.54
C PRO A 869 16.78 6.90 1.38
N LEU A 870 18.06 7.31 1.46
CA LEU A 870 18.77 7.85 0.30
C LEU A 870 19.55 6.73 -0.40
N PRO A 871 19.57 6.66 -1.74
CA PRO A 871 20.40 5.73 -2.49
C PRO A 871 21.88 6.17 -2.44
N ARG A 872 22.46 6.17 -1.24
CA ARG A 872 23.75 6.78 -0.92
C ARG A 872 24.50 5.92 0.08
N THR A 873 25.82 5.88 -0.06
CA THR A 873 26.72 5.23 0.91
C THR A 873 27.77 6.22 1.35
N THR A 874 27.93 6.39 2.66
CA THR A 874 29.06 7.11 3.27
C THR A 874 30.10 6.10 3.74
N TYR A 875 31.35 6.31 3.37
CA TYR A 875 32.43 5.33 3.51
C TYR A 875 33.79 6.01 3.78
N MET A 876 34.73 5.27 4.33
CA MET A 876 36.15 5.63 4.30
C MET A 876 36.80 5.03 3.06
N PHE A 877 37.49 5.82 2.24
CA PHE A 877 38.37 5.25 1.20
C PHE A 877 39.75 4.96 1.79
N LEU A 878 40.34 3.85 1.36
CA LEU A 878 41.68 3.42 1.74
C LEU A 878 42.53 3.31 0.48
N ASN A 879 43.60 4.09 0.35
CA ASN A 879 44.42 4.08 -0.85
C ASN A 879 45.18 2.75 -0.96
N THR A 880 44.75 1.86 -1.86
CA THR A 880 45.25 0.49 -1.97
C THR A 880 46.66 0.40 -2.56
N ARG A 881 47.27 1.54 -2.94
CA ARG A 881 48.64 1.62 -3.47
C ARG A 881 49.64 2.16 -2.45
N LEU A 882 49.19 2.64 -1.29
CA LEU A 882 50.05 3.27 -0.28
C LEU A 882 50.06 2.47 1.03
N PRO A 883 51.22 2.35 1.70
CA PRO A 883 51.27 1.77 3.03
C PRO A 883 50.50 2.62 4.06
N PRO A 884 49.85 1.99 5.06
CA PRO A 884 49.76 0.54 5.29
C PRO A 884 48.59 -0.14 4.53
N PHE A 885 47.82 0.60 3.73
CA PHE A 885 46.57 0.12 3.10
C PHE A 885 46.78 -0.67 1.81
N ASN A 886 48.01 -0.75 1.29
CA ASN A 886 48.39 -1.70 0.25
C ASN A 886 48.28 -3.17 0.71
N ASP A 887 48.26 -3.44 2.02
CA ASP A 887 47.97 -4.76 2.59
C ASP A 887 46.46 -4.95 2.85
N VAL A 888 45.86 -5.97 2.23
CA VAL A 888 44.43 -6.29 2.39
C VAL A 888 44.06 -6.65 3.83
N ARG A 889 44.98 -7.23 4.62
CA ARG A 889 44.75 -7.56 6.03
C ARG A 889 44.52 -6.29 6.84
N VAL A 890 45.25 -5.22 6.54
CA VAL A 890 45.08 -3.91 7.19
C VAL A 890 43.72 -3.32 6.84
N ARG A 891 43.31 -3.37 5.56
CA ARG A 891 42.01 -2.86 5.13
C ARG A 891 40.85 -3.62 5.79
N ARG A 892 40.92 -4.96 5.81
CA ARG A 892 39.96 -5.83 6.51
C ARG A 892 39.94 -5.55 8.02
N ALA A 893 41.09 -5.29 8.64
CA ALA A 893 41.16 -4.93 10.05
C ALA A 893 40.38 -3.64 10.35
N VAL A 894 40.48 -2.62 9.48
CA VAL A 894 39.67 -1.40 9.62
C VAL A 894 38.18 -1.72 9.50
N SER A 895 37.78 -2.58 8.54
CA SER A 895 36.39 -3.00 8.36
C SER A 895 35.80 -3.76 9.56
N TYR A 896 36.60 -4.62 10.21
CA TYR A 896 36.22 -5.32 11.44
C TYR A 896 36.12 -4.36 12.63
N ALA A 897 37.03 -3.39 12.72
CA ALA A 897 37.17 -2.54 13.89
C ALA A 897 36.15 -1.39 13.96
N VAL A 898 35.62 -0.94 12.82
CA VAL A 898 34.76 0.25 12.77
C VAL A 898 33.42 0.02 13.48
N ASP A 899 33.12 0.87 14.47
CA ASP A 899 31.83 0.89 15.15
C ASP A 899 30.83 1.74 14.35
N ARG A 900 30.12 1.07 13.44
CA ARG A 900 29.07 1.70 12.60
C ARG A 900 27.90 2.22 13.43
N GLY A 901 27.58 1.56 14.54
CA GLY A 901 26.55 2.00 15.48
C GLY A 901 26.88 3.33 16.14
N SER A 902 28.15 3.58 16.47
CA SER A 902 28.61 4.90 16.95
C SER A 902 28.47 5.99 15.89
N VAL A 903 28.73 5.69 14.62
CA VAL A 903 28.51 6.65 13.52
C VAL A 903 27.02 6.98 13.39
N VAL A 904 26.15 5.98 13.42
CA VAL A 904 24.68 6.17 13.40
C VAL A 904 24.23 7.04 14.57
N ARG A 905 24.68 6.77 15.80
CA ARG A 905 24.36 7.61 16.97
C ARG A 905 24.84 9.05 16.81
N ALA A 906 26.04 9.26 16.27
CA ALA A 906 26.58 10.60 16.03
C ALA A 906 25.78 11.39 14.97
N LEU A 907 25.08 10.69 14.08
CA LEU A 907 24.22 11.29 13.05
C LEU A 907 22.77 11.52 13.52
N GLY A 908 22.38 11.06 14.71
CA GLY A 908 21.02 11.21 15.23
C GLY A 908 20.23 9.91 15.37
N GLY A 909 20.83 8.75 15.10
CA GLY A 909 20.21 7.46 15.31
C GLY A 909 19.68 6.78 14.04
N PRO A 910 18.95 5.66 14.17
CA PRO A 910 18.43 4.86 13.06
C PRO A 910 17.53 5.61 12.07
N ASP A 911 17.00 6.74 12.51
CA ASP A 911 16.08 7.61 11.80
C ASP A 911 16.79 8.50 10.77
N THR A 912 18.10 8.72 10.94
CA THR A 912 18.93 9.49 10.00
C THR A 912 19.94 8.65 9.23
N ALA A 913 20.25 7.45 9.70
CA ALA A 913 21.23 6.57 9.06
C ALA A 913 21.09 5.11 9.49
N GLN A 914 21.45 4.19 8.60
CA GLN A 914 21.56 2.77 8.88
C GLN A 914 23.00 2.28 8.71
N PRO A 915 23.49 1.38 9.57
CA PRO A 915 24.83 0.81 9.42
C PRO A 915 24.89 -0.07 8.16
N THR A 916 26.01 -0.03 7.42
CA THR A 916 26.18 -0.86 6.23
C THR A 916 27.61 -1.36 6.06
N CYS A 917 27.75 -2.57 5.54
CA CYS A 917 29.03 -3.17 5.20
C CYS A 917 29.32 -3.15 3.69
N GLN A 918 28.34 -2.78 2.88
CA GLN A 918 28.40 -2.83 1.42
C GLN A 918 28.53 -1.44 0.81
N PHE A 919 29.15 -1.38 -0.36
CA PHE A 919 29.30 -0.13 -1.10
C PHE A 919 28.03 0.20 -1.88
N LEU A 920 27.43 -0.82 -2.52
CA LEU A 920 26.10 -0.73 -3.11
C LEU A 920 25.03 -0.61 -1.99
N PRO A 921 24.19 0.43 -1.99
CA PRO A 921 23.12 0.58 -1.00
C PRO A 921 21.95 -0.39 -1.29
N PRO A 922 21.08 -0.64 -0.30
CA PRO A 922 19.82 -1.38 -0.50
C PRO A 922 18.95 -0.79 -1.62
N GLY A 923 18.15 -1.64 -2.27
CA GLY A 923 17.18 -1.22 -3.29
C GLY A 923 17.69 -1.29 -4.74
N PHE A 924 18.97 -1.59 -4.94
CA PHE A 924 19.58 -1.73 -6.27
C PHE A 924 19.56 -3.18 -6.78
N PRO A 925 19.47 -3.40 -8.10
CA PRO A 925 19.66 -4.74 -8.68
C PRO A 925 20.98 -5.36 -8.18
N GLY A 926 20.92 -6.59 -7.70
CA GLY A 926 22.08 -7.33 -7.19
C GLY A 926 22.49 -7.00 -5.75
N TYR A 927 21.86 -6.03 -5.08
CA TYR A 927 22.09 -5.86 -3.64
C TYR A 927 21.54 -7.08 -2.87
N ARG A 928 22.41 -7.73 -2.09
CA ARG A 928 22.07 -8.81 -1.16
C ARG A 928 22.84 -8.58 0.13
N PRO A 929 22.18 -8.49 1.30
CA PRO A 929 22.86 -8.22 2.56
C PRO A 929 24.07 -9.11 2.78
N TYR A 930 25.23 -8.49 3.01
CA TYR A 930 26.49 -9.18 3.20
C TYR A 930 27.41 -8.36 4.12
N CYS A 931 27.70 -8.93 5.28
CA CYS A 931 28.61 -8.33 6.24
C CYS A 931 29.51 -9.40 6.89
N PRO A 932 30.63 -9.76 6.26
CA PRO A 932 31.59 -10.69 6.84
C PRO A 932 32.42 -10.06 7.96
N PHE A 933 32.57 -8.73 7.97
CA PHE A 933 33.41 -8.00 8.93
C PHE A 933 32.64 -7.52 10.16
N THR A 934 32.15 -8.47 10.95
CA THR A 934 31.41 -8.21 12.19
C THR A 934 31.64 -9.32 13.22
N VAL A 935 31.32 -9.07 14.50
CA VAL A 935 31.59 -9.99 15.62
C VAL A 935 30.88 -11.34 15.49
N GLN A 936 29.71 -11.37 14.84
CA GLN A 936 28.92 -12.57 14.60
C GLN A 936 28.28 -12.47 13.20
N PRO A 937 29.00 -12.90 12.14
CA PRO A 937 28.42 -12.96 10.81
C PRO A 937 27.31 -14.01 10.80
N GLY A 938 26.13 -13.62 10.35
CA GLY A 938 24.95 -14.49 10.30
C GLY A 938 24.31 -14.49 8.91
N ALA A 939 23.37 -15.42 8.70
CA ALA A 939 22.65 -15.57 7.43
C ALA A 939 21.86 -14.31 7.01
N SER A 940 21.59 -13.38 7.93
CA SER A 940 20.94 -12.10 7.61
C SER A 940 21.86 -11.12 6.87
N GLY A 941 23.18 -11.33 6.89
CA GLY A 941 24.16 -10.39 6.33
C GLY A 941 24.20 -9.02 7.02
N ALA A 942 23.54 -8.87 8.16
CA ALA A 942 23.48 -7.62 8.91
C ALA A 942 24.72 -7.42 9.80
N TRP A 943 25.12 -6.17 9.98
CA TRP A 943 26.19 -5.81 10.92
C TRP A 943 25.68 -5.94 12.37
N SER A 944 26.41 -6.69 13.21
CA SER A 944 26.04 -6.93 14.62
C SER A 944 26.96 -6.23 15.63
N GLY A 945 28.14 -5.80 15.20
CA GLY A 945 29.11 -5.11 16.06
C GLY A 945 30.54 -5.14 15.51
N PRO A 946 31.45 -4.32 16.06
CA PRO A 946 32.86 -4.36 15.71
C PRO A 946 33.58 -5.56 16.34
N ASP A 947 34.52 -6.16 15.61
CA ASP A 947 35.42 -7.21 16.10
C ASP A 947 36.87 -6.68 16.21
N LEU A 948 37.13 -6.02 17.34
CA LEU A 948 38.46 -5.45 17.63
C LEU A 948 39.54 -6.52 17.85
N ALA A 949 39.16 -7.74 18.27
CA ALA A 949 40.11 -8.81 18.53
C ALA A 949 40.70 -9.32 17.21
N THR A 950 39.83 -9.65 16.25
CA THR A 950 40.25 -10.03 14.89
C THR A 950 40.99 -8.90 14.21
N ALA A 951 40.51 -7.66 14.33
CA ALA A 951 41.19 -6.51 13.74
C ALA A 951 42.63 -6.34 14.26
N ARG A 952 42.84 -6.38 15.59
CA ARG A 952 44.17 -6.24 16.20
C ARG A 952 45.11 -7.38 15.82
N ARG A 953 44.58 -8.61 15.67
CA ARG A 953 45.33 -9.76 15.17
C ARG A 953 45.81 -9.52 13.74
N LEU A 954 44.93 -9.09 12.84
CA LEU A 954 45.29 -8.77 11.45
C LEU A 954 46.35 -7.67 11.35
N ILE A 955 46.31 -6.64 12.21
CA ILE A 955 47.35 -5.60 12.26
C ILE A 955 48.68 -6.12 12.81
N ALA A 956 48.67 -7.07 13.74
CA ALA A 956 49.90 -7.70 14.21
C ALA A 956 50.53 -8.55 13.09
N GLU A 957 49.72 -9.35 12.40
CA GLU A 957 50.14 -10.21 11.29
C GLU A 957 50.62 -9.41 10.07
N SER A 958 50.11 -8.21 9.84
CA SER A 958 50.57 -7.32 8.77
C SER A 958 51.93 -6.69 9.04
N GLY A 959 52.38 -6.66 10.30
CA GLY A 959 53.62 -5.99 10.69
C GLY A 959 53.59 -4.46 10.53
N THR A 960 52.40 -3.86 10.37
CA THR A 960 52.26 -2.42 10.08
C THR A 960 51.95 -1.56 11.32
N ARG A 961 51.91 -2.17 12.51
CA ARG A 961 51.71 -1.45 13.77
C ARG A 961 52.72 -0.30 13.91
N GLY A 962 52.24 0.86 14.31
CA GLY A 962 53.05 2.07 14.45
C GLY A 962 53.26 2.85 13.15
N ALA A 963 52.74 2.40 12.00
CA ALA A 963 52.75 3.19 10.76
C ALA A 963 52.00 4.52 10.93
N SER A 964 52.51 5.58 10.28
CA SER A 964 51.88 6.91 10.26
C SER A 964 50.76 6.95 9.22
N VAL A 965 49.60 7.48 9.60
CA VAL A 965 48.45 7.60 8.70
C VAL A 965 47.81 8.99 8.84
N THR A 966 47.61 9.68 7.73
CA THR A 966 46.79 10.90 7.71
C THR A 966 45.42 10.61 7.10
N VAL A 967 44.35 10.88 7.84
CA VAL A 967 42.97 10.74 7.37
C VAL A 967 42.39 12.11 7.03
N TRP A 968 41.92 12.28 5.79
CA TRP A 968 41.36 13.55 5.31
C TRP A 968 39.84 13.57 5.49
N ILE A 969 39.32 14.62 6.14
CA ILE A 969 37.92 14.75 6.51
C ILE A 969 37.34 16.07 5.95
N PRO A 970 36.25 16.03 5.17
CA PRO A 970 35.59 17.25 4.70
C PRO A 970 34.87 17.93 5.87
N SER A 971 35.20 19.21 6.13
CA SER A 971 34.63 19.97 7.27
C SER A 971 33.63 21.05 6.87
N ASN A 972 33.51 21.40 5.58
CA ASN A 972 32.59 22.44 5.12
C ASN A 972 31.14 21.93 4.99
N PRO A 973 30.19 22.36 5.84
CA PRO A 973 28.81 21.88 5.76
C PRO A 973 28.11 22.27 4.46
N LYS A 974 28.48 23.40 3.84
CA LYS A 974 27.89 23.89 2.58
C LYS A 974 28.27 23.06 1.36
N GLN A 975 29.23 22.15 1.49
CA GLN A 975 29.69 21.26 0.43
C GLN A 975 29.63 19.78 0.86
N GLY A 976 28.64 19.45 1.70
CA GLY A 976 28.45 18.07 2.17
C GLY A 976 29.51 17.62 3.17
N GLY A 977 29.90 18.49 4.11
CA GLY A 977 30.85 18.17 5.19
C GLY A 977 30.46 16.88 5.92
N ARG A 978 31.47 16.08 6.29
CA ARG A 978 31.32 14.75 6.93
C ARG A 978 32.13 14.67 8.21
N ALA A 979 32.19 15.78 8.95
CA ALA A 979 33.01 15.89 10.16
C ALA A 979 32.56 14.90 11.24
N ARG A 980 31.25 14.62 11.35
CA ARG A 980 30.70 13.67 12.34
C ARG A 980 31.04 12.23 11.98
N GLU A 981 30.88 11.87 10.71
CA GLU A 981 31.19 10.55 10.17
C GLU A 981 32.69 10.28 10.18
N GLY A 982 33.51 11.30 9.91
CA GLY A 982 34.96 11.21 9.95
C GLY A 982 35.58 11.31 11.35
N ALA A 983 34.84 11.79 12.35
CA ALA A 983 35.36 11.93 13.71
C ALA A 983 35.85 10.60 14.30
N VAL A 984 35.29 9.47 13.86
CA VAL A 984 35.67 8.14 14.34
C VAL A 984 36.94 7.60 13.67
N ALA A 985 37.32 8.11 12.49
CA ALA A 985 38.31 7.48 11.63
C ALA A 985 39.74 7.49 12.22
N ALA A 986 40.24 8.67 12.63
CA ALA A 986 41.59 8.75 13.22
C ALA A 986 41.69 8.08 14.60
N PRO A 987 40.72 8.24 15.54
CA PRO A 987 40.71 7.48 16.79
C PRO A 987 40.70 5.96 16.58
N LEU A 988 39.90 5.45 15.64
CA LEU A 988 39.86 4.04 15.28
C LEU A 988 41.25 3.50 14.88
N LEU A 989 41.93 4.22 13.98
CA LEU A 989 43.28 3.83 13.54
C LEU A 989 44.30 3.87 14.69
N LYS A 990 44.19 4.84 15.62
CA LYS A 990 45.01 4.84 16.84
C LYS A 990 44.75 3.61 17.72
N GLN A 991 43.49 3.20 17.88
CA GLN A 991 43.10 2.01 18.65
C GLN A 991 43.64 0.70 18.04
N LEU A 992 43.86 0.68 16.74
CA LEU A 992 44.52 -0.40 16.01
C LEU A 992 46.05 -0.37 16.11
N GLY A 993 46.62 0.70 16.68
CA GLY A 993 48.06 0.84 16.92
C GLY A 993 48.80 1.66 15.87
N PHE A 994 48.10 2.45 15.02
CA PHE A 994 48.73 3.39 14.09
C PHE A 994 48.99 4.76 14.72
N ARG A 995 49.98 5.50 14.20
CA ARG A 995 50.19 6.91 14.50
C ARG A 995 49.31 7.77 13.59
N ALA A 996 48.00 7.73 13.83
CA ALA A 996 47.01 8.37 12.96
C ALA A 996 46.71 9.84 13.34
N GLN A 997 46.55 10.70 12.32
CA GLN A 997 46.17 12.11 12.45
C GLN A 997 44.99 12.45 11.54
N ALA A 998 44.10 13.33 11.98
CA ALA A 998 43.01 13.86 11.18
C ALA A 998 43.40 15.19 10.53
N ARG A 999 43.15 15.34 9.24
CA ARG A 999 43.31 16.59 8.48
C ARG A 999 41.94 17.04 7.99
N HIS A 1000 41.44 18.12 8.57
CA HIS A 1000 40.17 18.72 8.15
C HIS A 1000 40.41 19.68 6.98
N LEU A 1001 39.60 19.58 5.93
CA LEU A 1001 39.67 20.45 4.75
C LEU A 1001 38.31 21.07 4.46
N GLY A 1002 38.33 22.30 3.96
CA GLY A 1002 37.14 23.08 3.62
C GLY A 1002 36.59 22.71 2.25
N GLY A 1003 36.24 23.73 1.45
CA GLY A 1003 35.65 23.52 0.13
C GLY A 1003 36.59 22.92 -0.94
N GLU A 1004 37.89 22.89 -0.65
CA GLU A 1004 38.91 22.29 -1.49
C GLU A 1004 39.02 20.76 -1.33
N TYR A 1005 38.26 20.15 -0.41
CA TYR A 1005 38.39 18.74 -0.06
C TYR A 1005 38.36 17.82 -1.28
N TYR A 1006 37.29 17.87 -2.08
CA TYR A 1006 37.09 16.94 -3.19
C TYR A 1006 38.17 17.08 -4.27
N ALA A 1007 38.54 18.32 -4.61
CA ALA A 1007 39.58 18.60 -5.59
C ALA A 1007 40.95 18.07 -5.15
N LYS A 1008 41.30 18.19 -3.86
CA LYS A 1008 42.58 17.69 -3.34
C LYS A 1008 42.55 16.19 -3.05
N ALA A 1009 41.45 15.66 -2.52
CA ALA A 1009 41.31 14.23 -2.24
C ALA A 1009 41.29 13.39 -3.53
N GLY A 1010 40.70 13.94 -4.60
CA GLY A 1010 40.75 13.37 -5.95
C GLY A 1010 42.03 13.69 -6.73
N ASP A 1011 43.05 14.31 -6.13
CA ASP A 1011 44.33 14.54 -6.78
C ASP A 1011 45.30 13.38 -6.49
N SER A 1012 45.43 12.46 -7.44
CA SER A 1012 46.31 11.28 -7.35
C SER A 1012 47.80 11.62 -7.17
N ARG A 1013 48.20 12.87 -7.41
CA ARG A 1013 49.58 13.35 -7.19
C ARG A 1013 49.84 13.65 -5.72
N LEU A 1014 48.80 13.93 -4.92
CA LEU A 1014 48.91 14.25 -3.49
C LEU A 1014 49.05 13.03 -2.59
N LYS A 1015 48.89 11.81 -3.13
CA LYS A 1015 49.11 10.54 -2.41
C LYS A 1015 48.38 10.47 -1.07
N VAL A 1016 47.10 10.80 -1.09
CA VAL A 1016 46.23 10.75 0.09
C VAL A 1016 46.06 9.29 0.52
N GLN A 1017 46.43 8.95 1.77
CA GLN A 1017 46.38 7.57 2.28
C GLN A 1017 44.96 7.11 2.58
N ALA A 1018 44.15 7.96 3.21
CA ALA A 1018 42.76 7.66 3.57
C ALA A 1018 41.95 8.94 3.72
N GLY A 1019 40.63 8.80 3.60
CA GLY A 1019 39.69 9.89 3.85
C GLY A 1019 38.24 9.42 3.87
N VAL A 1020 37.33 10.35 4.17
CA VAL A 1020 35.89 10.06 4.29
C VAL A 1020 35.14 10.65 3.10
N GLN A 1021 34.36 9.81 2.44
CA GLN A 1021 33.63 10.16 1.24
C GLN A 1021 32.18 9.68 1.31
N SER A 1022 31.32 10.27 0.47
CA SER A 1022 29.94 9.84 0.30
C SER A 1022 29.59 9.85 -1.18
N TRP A 1023 28.98 8.77 -1.66
CA TRP A 1023 28.49 8.66 -3.04
C TRP A 1023 27.00 8.36 -3.03
N GLY A 1024 26.23 9.21 -3.72
CA GLY A 1024 24.81 9.01 -3.98
C GLY A 1024 24.62 8.64 -5.45
N ALA A 1025 23.65 7.78 -5.73
CA ALA A 1025 23.38 7.36 -7.09
C ALA A 1025 22.93 8.56 -7.95
N ASP A 1026 23.55 8.74 -9.11
CA ASP A 1026 23.03 9.67 -10.12
C ASP A 1026 21.83 9.07 -10.85
N PHE A 1027 21.78 7.74 -10.94
CA PHE A 1027 20.68 6.96 -11.50
C PHE A 1027 20.72 5.53 -10.91
N PRO A 1028 19.60 4.79 -10.87
CA PRO A 1028 19.45 3.57 -10.07
C PRO A 1028 20.05 2.33 -10.76
N ALA A 1029 21.34 2.37 -11.10
CA ALA A 1029 22.07 1.24 -11.69
C ALA A 1029 23.32 0.89 -10.85
N PRO A 1030 23.63 -0.41 -10.63
CA PRO A 1030 24.82 -0.82 -9.86
C PRO A 1030 26.14 -0.30 -10.42
N TRP A 1031 26.23 -0.20 -11.76
CA TRP A 1031 27.37 0.40 -12.44
C TRP A 1031 27.67 1.82 -11.94
N ASN A 1032 26.67 2.62 -11.55
CA ASN A 1032 26.87 3.97 -11.02
C ASN A 1032 27.65 4.00 -9.69
N PHE A 1033 27.69 2.89 -8.95
CA PHE A 1033 28.61 2.74 -7.81
C PHE A 1033 29.93 2.12 -8.26
N PHE A 1034 29.88 0.94 -8.87
CA PHE A 1034 31.08 0.14 -9.10
C PHE A 1034 32.07 0.76 -10.09
N PHE A 1035 31.63 1.68 -10.97
CA PHE A 1035 32.57 2.37 -11.84
C PHE A 1035 33.63 3.14 -11.05
N LEU A 1036 33.31 3.67 -9.85
CA LEU A 1036 34.24 4.43 -9.01
C LEU A 1036 35.40 3.60 -8.44
N LEU A 1037 35.27 2.28 -8.48
CA LEU A 1037 36.27 1.32 -8.02
C LEU A 1037 36.82 0.46 -9.18
N SER A 1038 36.55 0.85 -10.42
CA SER A 1038 37.09 0.17 -11.61
C SER A 1038 38.51 0.59 -11.95
N CYS A 1039 39.28 -0.23 -12.66
CA CYS A 1039 40.62 0.16 -13.12
C CYS A 1039 40.57 1.38 -14.04
N ARG A 1040 39.51 1.51 -14.86
CA ARG A 1040 39.32 2.67 -15.76
C ARG A 1040 39.14 3.99 -15.02
N SER A 1041 38.56 3.96 -13.82
CA SER A 1041 38.35 5.15 -13.00
C SER A 1041 39.59 5.58 -12.22
N PHE A 1042 40.59 4.70 -12.09
CA PHE A 1042 41.88 5.08 -11.57
C PHE A 1042 42.73 5.76 -12.65
N VAL A 1043 42.92 7.07 -12.51
CA VAL A 1043 43.75 7.86 -13.43
C VAL A 1043 44.99 8.34 -12.65
N PRO A 1044 46.17 7.74 -12.86
CA PRO A 1044 47.39 8.15 -12.16
C PRO A 1044 47.93 9.49 -12.70
N GLY A 1045 48.51 10.31 -11.81
CA GLY A 1045 49.23 11.53 -12.18
C GLY A 1045 48.34 12.72 -12.54
N THR A 1046 47.04 12.63 -12.32
CA THR A 1046 46.08 13.72 -12.57
C THR A 1046 45.51 14.32 -11.27
N GLY A 1047 45.08 15.58 -11.36
CA GLY A 1047 44.29 16.27 -10.33
C GLY A 1047 42.80 15.96 -10.36
N ASN A 1048 42.35 15.06 -11.23
CA ASN A 1048 40.94 14.69 -11.38
C ASN A 1048 40.77 13.16 -11.46
N ASN A 1049 41.11 12.46 -10.38
CA ASN A 1049 41.00 11.02 -10.24
C ASN A 1049 39.69 10.66 -9.50
N PRO A 1050 38.68 10.06 -10.17
CA PRO A 1050 37.42 9.71 -9.52
C PRO A 1050 37.53 8.54 -8.53
N ASN A 1051 38.54 7.69 -8.66
CA ASN A 1051 38.78 6.55 -7.76
C ASN A 1051 39.72 6.92 -6.61
N PHE A 1052 39.16 7.43 -5.51
CA PHE A 1052 39.94 7.95 -4.38
C PHE A 1052 40.71 6.85 -3.63
N ALA A 1053 40.28 5.59 -3.77
CA ALA A 1053 40.98 4.43 -3.23
C ALA A 1053 42.18 4.00 -4.09
N GLU A 1054 42.35 4.55 -5.30
CA GLU A 1054 43.33 4.09 -6.31
C GLU A 1054 43.28 2.57 -6.55
N PHE A 1055 42.09 1.98 -6.38
CA PHE A 1055 41.86 0.54 -6.49
C PHE A 1055 41.73 0.10 -7.95
N CYS A 1056 42.26 -1.07 -8.28
CA CYS A 1056 42.13 -1.67 -9.59
C CYS A 1056 42.27 -3.19 -9.47
N ASP A 1057 41.19 -3.89 -9.81
CA ASP A 1057 41.16 -5.35 -9.97
C ASP A 1057 40.66 -5.69 -11.39
N PRO A 1058 41.52 -6.21 -12.27
CA PRO A 1058 41.14 -6.56 -13.64
C PRO A 1058 40.08 -7.66 -13.75
N GLU A 1059 39.97 -8.56 -12.76
CA GLU A 1059 38.94 -9.60 -12.77
C GLU A 1059 37.58 -9.01 -12.43
N ILE A 1060 37.49 -8.16 -11.41
CA ILE A 1060 36.25 -7.43 -11.10
C ILE A 1060 35.82 -6.59 -12.31
N ASP A 1061 36.74 -5.91 -13.00
CA ASP A 1061 36.43 -5.14 -14.22
C ASP A 1061 35.86 -6.01 -15.37
N ARG A 1062 36.37 -7.25 -15.53
CA ARG A 1062 35.80 -8.22 -16.48
C ARG A 1062 34.39 -8.64 -16.06
N GLN A 1063 34.17 -8.92 -14.78
CA GLN A 1063 32.86 -9.27 -14.24
C GLN A 1063 31.85 -8.13 -14.43
N ILE A 1064 32.24 -6.88 -14.14
CA ILE A 1064 31.43 -5.68 -14.38
C ILE A 1064 31.05 -5.59 -15.86
N THR A 1065 32.01 -5.76 -16.77
CA THR A 1065 31.75 -5.69 -18.22
C THR A 1065 30.74 -6.76 -18.65
N ARG A 1066 30.88 -7.99 -18.11
CA ARG A 1066 29.95 -9.10 -18.37
C ARG A 1066 28.55 -8.83 -17.79
N ALA A 1067 28.45 -8.32 -16.57
CA ALA A 1067 27.17 -8.00 -15.93
C ALA A 1067 26.38 -6.95 -16.73
N ARG A 1068 27.07 -5.91 -17.22
CA ARG A 1068 26.47 -4.90 -18.11
C ARG A 1068 25.98 -5.50 -19.43
N ALA A 1069 26.76 -6.37 -20.06
CA ALA A 1069 26.34 -7.02 -21.31
C ALA A 1069 25.10 -7.92 -21.13
N LEU A 1070 24.96 -8.54 -19.97
CA LEU A 1070 23.82 -9.40 -19.63
C LEU A 1070 22.56 -8.62 -19.28
N GLN A 1071 22.66 -7.38 -18.79
CA GLN A 1071 21.52 -6.61 -18.29
C GLN A 1071 20.34 -6.48 -19.28
N ALA A 1072 20.59 -6.48 -20.59
CA ALA A 1072 19.54 -6.42 -21.60
C ALA A 1072 18.95 -7.80 -21.99
N SER A 1073 19.72 -8.88 -21.82
CA SER A 1073 19.38 -10.23 -22.33
C SER A 1073 19.01 -11.22 -21.22
N ASP A 1074 19.68 -11.14 -20.08
CA ASP A 1074 19.45 -11.93 -18.87
C ASP A 1074 19.67 -11.06 -17.61
N PRO A 1075 18.66 -10.25 -17.23
CA PRO A 1075 18.75 -9.38 -16.07
C PRO A 1075 18.93 -10.12 -14.74
N ALA A 1076 18.41 -11.35 -14.62
CA ALA A 1076 18.52 -12.16 -13.40
C ALA A 1076 19.97 -12.64 -13.19
N LEU A 1077 20.63 -13.11 -14.25
CA LEU A 1077 22.06 -13.44 -14.20
C LEU A 1077 22.91 -12.19 -13.99
N ALA A 1078 22.56 -11.07 -14.62
CA ALA A 1078 23.23 -9.78 -14.39
C ALA A 1078 23.15 -9.38 -12.90
N SER A 1079 21.97 -9.45 -12.29
CA SER A 1079 21.74 -9.17 -10.86
C SER A 1079 22.56 -10.10 -9.95
N SER A 1080 22.60 -11.40 -10.27
CA SER A 1080 23.42 -12.37 -9.51
C SER A 1080 24.92 -12.05 -9.61
N LEU A 1081 25.39 -11.64 -10.79
CA LEU A 1081 26.78 -11.23 -10.98
C LEU A 1081 27.09 -9.89 -10.28
N TRP A 1082 26.14 -8.95 -10.25
CA TRP A 1082 26.27 -7.71 -9.47
C TRP A 1082 26.40 -7.99 -7.97
N SER A 1083 25.63 -8.95 -7.42
CA SER A 1083 25.77 -9.38 -6.03
C SER A 1083 27.16 -9.93 -5.75
N LYS A 1084 27.67 -10.78 -6.65
CA LYS A 1084 29.02 -11.34 -6.51
C LYS A 1084 30.09 -10.25 -6.51
N ILE A 1085 30.01 -9.31 -7.45
CA ILE A 1085 30.93 -8.16 -7.55
C ILE A 1085 30.92 -7.34 -6.26
N ASP A 1086 29.75 -7.04 -5.72
CA ASP A 1086 29.64 -6.27 -4.47
C ASP A 1086 30.28 -7.01 -3.29
N HIS A 1087 30.04 -8.33 -3.16
CA HIS A 1087 30.64 -9.15 -2.10
C HIS A 1087 32.17 -9.25 -2.24
N GLU A 1088 32.68 -9.39 -3.47
CA GLU A 1088 34.12 -9.36 -3.74
C GLU A 1088 34.74 -7.99 -3.38
N LEU A 1089 34.06 -6.88 -3.70
CA LEU A 1089 34.50 -5.54 -3.30
C LEU A 1089 34.50 -5.37 -1.78
N VAL A 1090 33.47 -5.87 -1.08
CA VAL A 1090 33.48 -5.92 0.39
C VAL A 1090 34.72 -6.68 0.85
N ASP A 1091 34.93 -7.91 0.37
CA ASP A 1091 36.03 -8.78 0.80
C ASP A 1091 37.42 -8.19 0.53
N GLN A 1092 37.59 -7.40 -0.53
CA GLN A 1092 38.85 -6.70 -0.83
C GLN A 1092 39.03 -5.39 -0.04
N ALA A 1093 37.94 -4.85 0.51
CA ALA A 1093 37.88 -3.65 1.34
C ALA A 1093 38.65 -2.44 0.78
N PRO A 1094 38.54 -2.06 -0.51
CA PRO A 1094 39.13 -0.81 -1.02
C PRO A 1094 38.48 0.43 -0.38
N VAL A 1095 37.25 0.25 0.11
CA VAL A 1095 36.51 1.20 0.93
C VAL A 1095 35.97 0.49 2.17
N VAL A 1096 35.70 1.25 3.22
CA VAL A 1096 35.04 0.80 4.45
C VAL A 1096 33.71 1.54 4.57
N PRO A 1097 32.60 0.94 4.12
CA PRO A 1097 31.27 1.52 4.28
C PRO A 1097 30.93 1.73 5.75
N LEU A 1098 30.35 2.88 6.06
CA LEU A 1098 29.98 3.30 7.42
C LEU A 1098 28.46 3.21 7.57
N VAL A 1099 27.73 3.98 6.76
CA VAL A 1099 26.29 4.12 6.84
C VAL A 1099 25.64 4.39 5.47
N ASN A 1100 24.39 3.96 5.32
CA ASN A 1100 23.46 4.50 4.34
C ASN A 1100 22.64 5.61 5.03
N PRO A 1101 22.78 6.89 4.65
CA PRO A 1101 22.02 7.98 5.26
C PRO A 1101 20.57 7.98 4.80
N LYS A 1102 19.71 8.64 5.57
CA LYS A 1102 18.32 8.95 5.25
C LYS A 1102 18.16 10.46 5.04
N GLN A 1103 17.22 10.82 4.20
CA GLN A 1103 16.76 12.20 4.05
C GLN A 1103 15.71 12.49 5.12
N VAL A 1104 15.88 13.62 5.80
CA VAL A 1104 14.86 14.18 6.69
C VAL A 1104 14.23 15.37 5.98
N ASP A 1105 12.91 15.41 5.93
CA ASP A 1105 12.15 16.56 5.42
C ASP A 1105 11.22 17.07 6.54
N PHE A 1106 11.14 18.39 6.69
CA PHE A 1106 10.23 19.01 7.66
C PHE A 1106 9.29 19.97 6.93
N LEU A 1107 7.99 19.69 7.03
CA LEU A 1107 6.93 20.41 6.33
C LEU A 1107 6.02 21.14 7.32
N SER A 1108 5.43 22.26 6.88
CA SER A 1108 4.36 22.93 7.62
C SER A 1108 3.06 22.14 7.51
N GLN A 1109 2.11 22.34 8.44
CA GLN A 1109 0.77 21.76 8.33
C GLN A 1109 -0.05 22.28 7.14
N ARG A 1110 0.42 23.34 6.47
CA ARG A 1110 -0.21 23.90 5.27
C ARG A 1110 0.18 23.12 4.02
N ALA A 1111 1.33 22.44 4.03
CA ALA A 1111 1.79 21.63 2.92
C ALA A 1111 1.17 20.23 2.97
N GLY A 1112 0.73 19.72 1.81
CA GLY A 1112 0.20 18.36 1.68
C GLY A 1112 0.61 17.70 0.36
N ASN A 1113 0.16 16.45 0.16
CA ASN A 1113 0.60 15.57 -0.95
C ASN A 1113 2.13 15.33 -0.97
N TYR A 1114 2.71 15.05 0.20
CA TYR A 1114 4.11 14.67 0.30
C TYR A 1114 4.37 13.37 -0.48
N GLN A 1115 5.30 13.42 -1.44
CA GLN A 1115 5.74 12.27 -2.22
C GLN A 1115 7.25 12.23 -2.27
N TYR A 1116 7.83 11.14 -1.73
CA TYR A 1116 9.26 10.87 -1.80
C TYR A 1116 9.59 10.00 -3.01
N ASN A 1117 10.28 10.57 -3.98
CA ASN A 1117 10.81 9.88 -5.14
C ASN A 1117 12.28 9.49 -4.88
N PRO A 1118 12.68 8.21 -4.96
CA PRO A 1118 14.06 7.78 -4.65
C PRO A 1118 15.14 8.41 -5.53
N GLN A 1119 14.79 8.84 -6.74
CA GLN A 1119 15.70 9.48 -7.68
C GLN A 1119 15.76 11.01 -7.45
N TRP A 1120 14.62 11.66 -7.18
CA TRP A 1120 14.51 13.11 -7.14
C TRP A 1120 14.35 13.72 -5.74
N GLY A 1121 14.19 12.90 -4.71
CA GLY A 1121 13.76 13.33 -3.39
C GLY A 1121 12.29 13.75 -3.39
N VAL A 1122 11.96 14.81 -2.66
CA VAL A 1122 10.58 15.31 -2.60
C VAL A 1122 10.20 15.97 -3.92
N LEU A 1123 9.05 15.56 -4.48
CA LEU A 1123 8.48 16.17 -5.68
C LEU A 1123 7.82 17.51 -5.32
N LEU A 1124 8.60 18.60 -5.42
CA LEU A 1124 8.23 19.94 -4.96
C LEU A 1124 6.99 20.52 -5.65
N ASP A 1125 6.85 20.29 -6.95
CA ASP A 1125 5.71 20.71 -7.75
C ASP A 1125 4.43 19.94 -7.42
N GLN A 1126 4.55 18.79 -6.76
CA GLN A 1126 3.44 17.96 -6.33
C GLN A 1126 2.95 18.30 -4.92
N LEU A 1127 3.68 19.14 -4.16
CA LEU A 1127 3.18 19.69 -2.90
C LEU A 1127 2.10 20.75 -3.16
N TRP A 1128 0.96 20.64 -2.50
CA TRP A 1128 -0.02 21.73 -2.44
C TRP A 1128 0.08 22.49 -1.12
N VAL A 1129 -0.41 23.73 -1.11
CA VAL A 1129 -0.48 24.57 0.10
C VAL A 1129 -1.91 25.05 0.37
N ARG A 1130 -2.34 25.05 1.63
CA ARG A 1130 -3.63 25.65 2.05
C ARG A 1130 -3.60 27.17 2.09
#